data_AF-A0A385BR82-F1
#
_entry.id   AF-A0A385BR82-F1
#
_cell.length_a   1.000
_cell.length_b   1.000
_cell.length_c   1.000
_cell.angle_alpha   90.00
_cell.angle_beta   90.00
_cell.angle_gamma   90.00
#
_symmetry.space_group_name_H-M   'P 1'
#
loop_
_entity.id
_entity.type
_entity.pdbx_description
1 polymer ?
#
loop_
_entity_poly.entity_id
_entity_poly.type
_entity_poly.pdbx_seq_one_letter_code
_entity_poly.pdbx_strand_id
1 'polypeptide(L)'
;MNKKILIWSITAALAGFLFGFDTVVISGAEKDLQLLWDSSDMFHGVIVIGMALWGTVIGAVFGAVPTNRIGRKNTLIWIGIFYTVSAIGSGLANDPWTFAIFRFIGGLGVGASTIAAPAYISEIAPAKDRGKLVGLYQFNIVFGILIAFLSNYLLSDLGENAWRWMVGVEAIPAAAYTLFALGIPKSPRWLLTKFRKSEAKKILQKVNPNLDPEKLMMEIQEEMDNMVPHENVFLKKYRFSLILAFLIAFFNQLSGINALLYYAPRILTEAGLEESSALLSSIGVGVTNLLFTLLGILLIDRLGRKQLMYICSFGYIISLSLVSMAFFFNWEGSSMPIFLFMFIAAHAIGQGTVIWVFISEIFPNHLRGSGQSFGSSVHWVLAAVVPSLVPVLFSTIGAGMVFLFFAIMMVFQLLFVAFMMPETKGITLEELGKTLSKNNKIEGLKKVATVTIVMFLIVSCKNIPDSKAQNLNISQSEEALYRPNFHFTPKEHWMNDPNGMFFLNNTYHLFFQYYPDGNKWGPMHWGHATSKDLIIWEEQPIALYPDELGYIFSGSAVVDTENTSGFGNGTIPPIVAIFTHHDPVKEKEAKVEFENQSIAYSLDNGNTWIKYDNNPVLKNPGIKDFRDPKVLWDEKHQQWVMALAANDRIKLYSSIDLKEWHFLSNFGNGLGAHGGVWECPDFFPMQVENSTEMKWVLLQSLNPGGPNGGSGTQYFIGDFDGKTFSLDPSFNNDLESKKALWIDFGKDNYAGVTWSNIPSTDGRKLFLGWMSNWQYAQQVPTETWRSAMTTPREITLVKNEGRYRLKFLPVRELQNYVSKTIRKNKISITDKTVVAKSPLVDFTKADIQFTVSDLKQDVYTFCLSNSKGESITFGLNKIDHYFFIDRSKSGNIFFSEDFAKNISKAPFNKDINDLDVRIILDKTSIELFYNNGTMVMTEIFFTTQPFDSFSIKANTTSPEIENMIIKQLKIN
;
A
#
# COMPACT_ATOMS: atom_id res chain seq x y z
N MET A 1 -31.50 -11.17 -33.17
CA MET A 1 -30.73 -10.11 -32.49
C MET A 1 -31.31 -8.75 -32.89
N ASN A 2 -31.64 -7.89 -31.92
CA ASN A 2 -32.21 -6.55 -32.16
C ASN A 2 -31.18 -5.66 -32.90
N LYS A 3 -31.57 -5.05 -34.04
CA LYS A 3 -30.68 -4.21 -34.86
C LYS A 3 -30.02 -3.07 -34.06
N LYS A 4 -30.72 -2.50 -33.07
CA LYS A 4 -30.19 -1.41 -32.23
C LYS A 4 -29.05 -1.87 -31.32
N ILE A 5 -29.17 -3.07 -30.73
CA ILE A 5 -28.13 -3.64 -29.86
C ILE A 5 -26.86 -3.89 -30.68
N LEU A 6 -26.99 -4.47 -31.86
CA LEU A 6 -25.85 -4.70 -32.75
C LEU A 6 -25.13 -3.39 -33.08
N ILE A 7 -25.86 -2.34 -33.45
CA ILE A 7 -25.27 -1.02 -33.74
C ILE A 7 -24.55 -0.47 -32.51
N TRP A 8 -25.18 -0.48 -31.33
CA TRP A 8 -24.55 0.02 -30.10
C TRP A 8 -23.30 -0.77 -29.70
N SER A 9 -23.32 -2.09 -29.87
CA SER A 9 -22.17 -2.95 -29.59
C SER A 9 -21.03 -2.72 -30.58
N ILE A 10 -21.33 -2.57 -31.88
CA ILE A 10 -20.33 -2.21 -32.90
C ILE A 10 -19.73 -0.84 -32.57
N THR A 11 -20.57 0.16 -32.28
CA THR A 11 -20.10 1.50 -31.92
C THR A 11 -19.17 1.46 -30.71
N ALA A 12 -19.52 0.74 -29.63
CA ALA A 12 -18.62 0.62 -28.48
C ALA A 12 -17.33 -0.17 -28.82
N ALA A 13 -17.44 -1.21 -29.65
CA ALA A 13 -16.32 -2.04 -30.06
C ALA A 13 -15.29 -1.31 -30.95
N LEU A 14 -15.69 -0.24 -31.66
CA LEU A 14 -14.79 0.62 -32.42
C LEU A 14 -13.74 1.32 -31.54
N ALA A 15 -13.92 1.40 -30.21
CA ALA A 15 -12.85 1.82 -29.31
C ALA A 15 -11.62 0.91 -29.43
N GLY A 16 -11.85 -0.39 -29.68
CA GLY A 16 -10.79 -1.37 -29.95
C GLY A 16 -10.07 -1.08 -31.27
N PHE A 17 -10.77 -0.54 -32.28
CA PHE A 17 -10.15 -0.15 -33.54
C PHE A 17 -9.14 0.98 -33.33
N LEU A 18 -9.52 2.03 -32.59
CA LEU A 18 -8.61 3.13 -32.23
C LEU A 18 -7.43 2.62 -31.43
N PHE A 19 -7.65 1.73 -30.46
CA PHE A 19 -6.56 1.10 -29.72
C PHE A 19 -5.57 0.37 -30.64
N GLY A 20 -6.05 -0.54 -31.49
CA GLY A 20 -5.19 -1.26 -32.43
C GLY A 20 -4.45 -0.33 -33.39
N PHE A 21 -5.12 0.74 -33.83
CA PHE A 21 -4.55 1.73 -34.72
C PHE A 21 -3.42 2.53 -34.06
N ASP A 22 -3.69 3.20 -32.92
CA ASP A 22 -2.72 4.03 -32.18
C ASP A 22 -1.46 3.25 -31.77
N THR A 23 -1.65 1.97 -31.42
CA THR A 23 -0.55 1.07 -30.98
C THR A 23 0.51 0.92 -32.06
N VAL A 24 0.10 0.80 -33.32
CA VAL A 24 1.00 0.38 -34.41
C VAL A 24 1.32 1.51 -35.37
N VAL A 25 0.47 2.55 -35.46
CA VAL A 25 0.71 3.63 -36.42
C VAL A 25 2.06 4.33 -36.20
N ILE A 26 2.53 4.42 -34.96
CA ILE A 26 3.85 4.98 -34.63
C ILE A 26 5.02 4.15 -35.20
N SER A 27 4.84 2.85 -35.47
CA SER A 27 5.92 1.98 -35.97
C SER A 27 6.44 2.41 -37.34
N GLY A 28 5.62 3.08 -38.15
CA GLY A 28 6.01 3.60 -39.46
C GLY A 28 6.82 4.90 -39.38
N ALA A 29 6.72 5.61 -38.26
CA ALA A 29 7.36 6.90 -38.01
C ALA A 29 8.49 6.83 -36.97
N GLU A 30 8.65 5.69 -36.27
CA GLU A 30 9.54 5.53 -35.11
C GLU A 30 10.98 5.95 -35.43
N LYS A 31 11.59 5.34 -36.45
CA LYS A 31 12.97 5.63 -36.83
C LYS A 31 13.17 7.07 -37.29
N ASP A 32 12.22 7.61 -38.06
CA ASP A 32 12.24 9.01 -38.52
C ASP A 32 12.20 9.98 -37.35
N LEU A 33 11.35 9.71 -36.35
CA LEU A 33 11.29 10.50 -35.11
C LEU A 33 12.58 10.41 -34.30
N GLN A 34 13.24 9.24 -34.28
CA GLN A 34 14.54 9.09 -33.62
C GLN A 34 15.60 9.99 -34.24
N LEU A 35 15.65 10.00 -35.58
CA LEU A 35 16.59 10.80 -36.38
C LEU A 35 16.25 12.30 -36.33
N LEU A 36 14.98 12.67 -36.44
CA LEU A 36 14.52 14.06 -36.44
C LEU A 36 14.92 14.82 -35.17
N TRP A 37 14.85 14.15 -34.02
CA TRP A 37 15.15 14.76 -32.72
C TRP A 37 16.54 14.41 -32.17
N ASP A 38 17.38 13.71 -32.95
CA ASP A 38 18.71 13.24 -32.54
C ASP A 38 18.68 12.59 -31.14
N SER A 39 17.68 11.75 -30.93
CA SER A 39 17.36 11.24 -29.59
C SER A 39 18.17 9.99 -29.24
N SER A 40 18.76 9.97 -28.04
CA SER A 40 19.42 8.76 -27.51
C SER A 40 18.44 7.58 -27.44
N ASP A 41 18.94 6.35 -27.58
CA ASP A 41 18.10 5.14 -27.58
C ASP A 41 17.19 5.03 -26.35
N MET A 42 17.70 5.37 -25.17
CA MET A 42 16.93 5.35 -23.93
C MET A 42 15.82 6.41 -23.94
N PHE A 43 16.14 7.62 -24.40
CA PHE A 43 15.15 8.69 -24.51
C PHE A 43 14.09 8.34 -25.56
N HIS A 44 14.50 7.83 -26.72
CA HIS A 44 13.59 7.44 -27.79
C HIS A 44 12.61 6.35 -27.33
N GLY A 45 13.15 5.28 -26.74
CA GLY A 45 12.34 4.17 -26.23
C GLY A 45 11.38 4.59 -25.12
N VAL A 46 11.84 5.33 -24.12
CA VAL A 46 11.01 5.68 -22.95
C VAL A 46 10.05 6.84 -23.24
N ILE A 47 10.52 7.89 -23.90
CA ILE A 47 9.77 9.14 -24.09
C ILE A 47 8.96 9.14 -25.39
N VAL A 48 9.55 8.75 -26.51
CA VAL A 48 8.88 8.82 -27.82
C VAL A 48 7.93 7.65 -28.02
N ILE A 49 8.38 6.42 -27.70
CA ILE A 49 7.57 5.20 -27.84
C ILE A 49 6.79 4.88 -26.57
N GLY A 50 7.46 4.92 -25.42
CA GLY A 50 6.93 4.43 -24.15
C GLY A 50 5.79 5.27 -23.55
N MET A 51 5.69 6.57 -23.85
CA MET A 51 4.75 7.45 -23.14
C MET A 51 3.27 7.13 -23.38
N ALA A 52 2.89 6.67 -24.58
CA ALA A 52 1.53 6.17 -24.81
C ALA A 52 1.24 4.88 -24.02
N LEU A 53 2.23 4.01 -23.88
CA LEU A 53 2.10 2.77 -23.11
C LEU A 53 2.01 3.06 -21.62
N TRP A 54 2.77 4.02 -21.09
CA TRP A 54 2.64 4.49 -19.71
C TRP A 54 1.29 5.16 -19.46
N GLY A 55 0.79 5.94 -20.42
CA GLY A 55 -0.59 6.43 -20.42
C GLY A 55 -1.60 5.29 -20.38
N THR A 56 -1.35 4.21 -21.12
CA THR A 56 -2.18 2.99 -21.13
C THR A 56 -2.22 2.31 -19.77
N VAL A 57 -1.08 2.21 -19.09
CA VAL A 57 -1.00 1.66 -17.72
C VAL A 57 -1.90 2.48 -16.78
N ILE A 58 -1.74 3.81 -16.76
CA ILE A 58 -2.55 4.69 -15.91
C ILE A 58 -4.04 4.61 -16.29
N GLY A 59 -4.35 4.65 -17.58
CA GLY A 59 -5.71 4.53 -18.09
C GLY A 59 -6.38 3.19 -17.73
N ALA A 60 -5.62 2.09 -17.73
CA ALA A 60 -6.12 0.77 -17.35
C ALA A 60 -6.30 0.65 -15.83
N VAL A 61 -5.37 1.16 -15.01
CA VAL A 61 -5.49 1.11 -13.54
C VAL A 61 -6.65 1.98 -13.06
N PHE A 62 -6.79 3.19 -13.58
CA PHE A 62 -7.79 4.15 -13.10
C PHE A 62 -9.06 4.22 -13.94
N GLY A 63 -9.13 3.54 -15.09
CA GLY A 63 -10.27 3.61 -16.03
C GLY A 63 -11.62 3.14 -15.46
N ALA A 64 -11.59 2.33 -14.39
CA ALA A 64 -12.80 1.94 -13.66
C ALA A 64 -13.45 3.14 -12.93
N VAL A 65 -12.66 4.11 -12.47
CA VAL A 65 -13.14 5.29 -11.72
C VAL A 65 -14.11 6.14 -12.56
N PRO A 66 -13.76 6.65 -13.75
CA PRO A 66 -14.72 7.39 -14.58
C PRO A 66 -15.87 6.49 -15.04
N THR A 67 -15.60 5.23 -15.39
CA THR A 67 -16.62 4.26 -15.82
C THR A 67 -17.71 4.02 -14.77
N ASN A 68 -17.37 4.07 -13.49
CA ASN A 68 -18.30 3.95 -12.38
C ASN A 68 -18.88 5.30 -11.91
N ARG A 69 -18.14 6.40 -12.02
CA ARG A 69 -18.58 7.72 -11.54
C ARG A 69 -19.48 8.44 -12.53
N ILE A 70 -19.06 8.57 -13.80
CA ILE A 70 -19.79 9.31 -14.85
C ILE A 70 -20.53 8.38 -15.83
N GLY A 71 -20.25 7.08 -15.77
CA GLY A 71 -20.95 6.04 -16.52
C GLY A 71 -20.30 5.69 -17.85
N ARG A 72 -20.51 4.44 -18.28
CA ARG A 72 -19.85 3.80 -19.44
C ARG A 72 -19.90 4.66 -20.71
N LYS A 73 -21.10 5.16 -21.05
CA LYS A 73 -21.32 6.04 -22.21
C LYS A 73 -20.40 7.27 -22.20
N ASN A 74 -20.38 8.00 -21.09
CA ASN A 74 -19.63 9.24 -21.00
C ASN A 74 -18.12 8.98 -21.02
N THR A 75 -17.67 7.87 -20.42
CA THR A 75 -16.28 7.43 -20.53
C THR A 75 -15.89 7.13 -21.98
N LEU A 76 -16.73 6.42 -22.74
CA LEU A 76 -16.48 6.12 -24.16
C LEU A 76 -16.38 7.39 -25.02
N ILE A 77 -17.18 8.43 -24.73
CA ILE A 77 -17.07 9.73 -25.40
C ILE A 77 -15.71 10.39 -25.09
N TRP A 78 -15.31 10.42 -23.81
CA TRP A 78 -14.01 10.98 -23.41
C TRP A 78 -12.82 10.22 -24.00
N ILE A 79 -12.92 8.89 -24.12
CA ILE A 79 -11.91 8.08 -24.80
C ILE A 79 -11.73 8.55 -26.25
N GLY A 80 -12.84 8.74 -26.99
CA GLY A 80 -12.79 9.27 -28.35
C GLY A 80 -12.15 10.65 -28.44
N ILE A 81 -12.48 11.54 -27.49
CA ILE A 81 -11.85 12.88 -27.38
C ILE A 81 -10.35 12.77 -27.13
N PHE A 82 -9.91 11.88 -26.23
CA PHE A 82 -8.49 11.68 -25.95
C PHE A 82 -7.72 11.18 -27.17
N TYR A 83 -8.29 10.25 -27.95
CA TYR A 83 -7.69 9.82 -29.21
C TYR A 83 -7.61 10.96 -30.23
N THR A 84 -8.69 11.73 -30.42
CA THR A 84 -8.69 12.86 -31.36
C THR A 84 -7.65 13.92 -30.97
N VAL A 85 -7.58 14.28 -29.68
CA VAL A 85 -6.59 15.25 -29.17
C VAL A 85 -5.17 14.71 -29.28
N SER A 86 -4.96 13.43 -28.96
CA SER A 86 -3.67 12.74 -29.09
C SER A 86 -3.17 12.76 -30.53
N ALA A 87 -4.01 12.34 -31.49
CA ALA A 87 -3.63 12.25 -32.90
C ALA A 87 -3.29 13.63 -33.50
N ILE A 88 -4.16 14.63 -33.29
CA ILE A 88 -3.93 16.00 -33.77
C ILE A 88 -2.68 16.59 -33.12
N GLY A 89 -2.58 16.48 -31.79
CA GLY A 89 -1.46 17.03 -31.04
C GLY A 89 -0.12 16.36 -31.39
N SER A 90 -0.10 15.05 -31.58
CA SER A 90 1.10 14.30 -31.99
C SER A 90 1.54 14.68 -33.40
N GLY A 91 0.61 14.85 -34.35
CA GLY A 91 0.92 15.29 -35.71
C GLY A 91 1.42 16.74 -35.80
N LEU A 92 0.97 17.60 -34.89
CA LEU A 92 1.36 19.02 -34.82
C LEU A 92 2.58 19.29 -33.92
N ALA A 93 3.08 18.29 -33.18
CA ALA A 93 4.19 18.45 -32.26
C ALA A 93 5.48 18.84 -33.01
N ASN A 94 6.27 19.74 -32.42
CA ASN A 94 7.56 20.17 -32.98
C ASN A 94 8.76 19.73 -32.13
N ASP A 95 8.51 19.15 -30.96
CA ASP A 95 9.52 18.68 -30.02
C ASP A 95 9.03 17.37 -29.36
N PRO A 96 9.96 16.53 -28.86
CA PRO A 96 9.64 15.22 -28.31
C PRO A 96 8.79 15.26 -27.04
N TRP A 97 8.85 16.34 -26.25
CA TRP A 97 8.09 16.44 -25.00
C TRP A 97 6.62 16.75 -25.27
N THR A 98 6.35 17.69 -26.17
CA THR A 98 4.99 17.96 -26.64
C THR A 98 4.38 16.72 -27.27
N PHE A 99 5.14 16.02 -28.11
CA PHE A 99 4.72 14.75 -28.69
C PHE A 99 4.38 13.71 -27.61
N ALA A 100 5.29 13.50 -26.64
CA ALA A 100 5.09 12.59 -25.53
C ALA A 100 3.84 12.89 -24.69
N ILE A 101 3.54 14.15 -24.42
CA ILE A 101 2.34 14.56 -23.66
C ILE A 101 1.06 14.16 -24.42
N PHE A 102 0.99 14.44 -25.72
CA PHE A 102 -0.18 14.06 -26.52
C PHE A 102 -0.32 12.55 -26.65
N ARG A 103 0.79 11.83 -26.86
CA ARG A 103 0.82 10.36 -26.85
C ARG A 103 0.37 9.79 -25.50
N PHE A 104 0.77 10.39 -24.38
CA PHE A 104 0.32 9.97 -23.04
C PHE A 104 -1.19 10.15 -22.87
N ILE A 105 -1.77 11.26 -23.37
CA ILE A 105 -3.23 11.49 -23.37
C ILE A 105 -3.95 10.41 -24.18
N GLY A 106 -3.44 10.06 -25.36
CA GLY A 106 -3.96 8.93 -26.16
C GLY A 106 -3.89 7.62 -25.40
N GLY A 107 -2.76 7.36 -24.74
CA GLY A 107 -2.56 6.24 -23.84
C GLY A 107 -3.61 6.12 -22.74
N LEU A 108 -3.98 7.23 -22.08
CA LEU A 108 -5.07 7.22 -21.09
C LEU A 108 -6.38 6.73 -21.71
N GLY A 109 -6.67 7.13 -22.94
CA GLY A 109 -7.81 6.66 -23.74
C GLY A 109 -7.74 5.16 -24.03
N VAL A 110 -6.58 4.67 -24.48
CA VAL A 110 -6.31 3.25 -24.71
C VAL A 110 -6.59 2.44 -23.46
N GLY A 111 -5.95 2.77 -22.34
CA GLY A 111 -6.13 2.05 -21.08
C GLY A 111 -7.59 2.05 -20.61
N ALA A 112 -8.25 3.22 -20.62
CA ALA A 112 -9.64 3.32 -20.19
C ALA A 112 -10.62 2.55 -21.10
N SER A 113 -10.32 2.45 -22.41
CA SER A 113 -11.13 1.72 -23.38
C SER A 113 -11.21 0.23 -23.12
N THR A 114 -10.11 -0.37 -22.62
CA THR A 114 -10.04 -1.80 -22.26
C THR A 114 -11.02 -2.18 -21.15
N ILE A 115 -11.46 -1.21 -20.35
CA ILE A 115 -12.46 -1.38 -19.29
C ILE A 115 -13.85 -0.98 -19.81
N ALA A 116 -13.96 0.24 -20.34
CA ALA A 116 -15.26 0.85 -20.62
C ALA A 116 -16.01 0.14 -21.75
N ALA A 117 -15.32 -0.26 -22.83
CA ALA A 117 -15.97 -0.84 -24.01
C ALA A 117 -16.49 -2.27 -23.76
N PRO A 118 -15.69 -3.23 -23.25
CA PRO A 118 -16.19 -4.57 -22.94
C PRO A 118 -17.30 -4.54 -21.88
N ALA A 119 -17.16 -3.72 -20.82
CA ALA A 119 -18.17 -3.57 -19.79
C ALA A 119 -19.49 -3.06 -20.37
N TYR A 120 -19.44 -1.99 -21.17
CA TYR A 120 -20.64 -1.46 -21.83
C TYR A 120 -21.34 -2.51 -22.69
N ILE A 121 -20.59 -3.20 -23.57
CA ILE A 121 -21.15 -4.23 -24.46
C ILE A 121 -21.80 -5.35 -23.64
N SER A 122 -21.15 -5.81 -22.57
CA SER A 122 -21.67 -6.89 -21.71
C SER A 122 -22.98 -6.52 -20.99
N GLU A 123 -23.15 -5.24 -20.64
CA GLU A 123 -24.29 -4.71 -19.88
C GLU A 123 -25.51 -4.42 -20.77
N ILE A 124 -25.34 -4.26 -22.08
CA ILE A 124 -26.44 -4.06 -23.04
C ILE A 124 -26.75 -5.32 -23.87
N ALA A 125 -25.84 -6.29 -23.92
CA ALA A 125 -25.98 -7.48 -24.73
C ALA A 125 -26.89 -8.54 -24.07
N PRO A 126 -27.80 -9.19 -24.83
CA PRO A 126 -28.53 -10.37 -24.36
C PRO A 126 -27.56 -11.49 -23.98
N ALA A 127 -27.90 -12.27 -22.96
CA ALA A 127 -27.03 -13.33 -22.40
C ALA A 127 -26.52 -14.32 -23.47
N LYS A 128 -27.39 -14.73 -24.41
CA LYS A 128 -27.05 -15.68 -25.49
C LYS A 128 -26.02 -15.14 -26.49
N ASP A 129 -26.03 -13.84 -26.77
CA ASP A 129 -25.19 -13.21 -27.80
C ASP A 129 -23.98 -12.46 -27.20
N ARG A 130 -23.87 -12.39 -25.86
CA ARG A 130 -22.89 -11.57 -25.12
C ARG A 130 -21.45 -11.84 -25.54
N GLY A 131 -21.02 -13.10 -25.57
CA GLY A 131 -19.64 -13.46 -25.92
C GLY A 131 -19.25 -13.02 -27.34
N LYS A 132 -20.15 -13.21 -28.31
CA LYS A 132 -19.94 -12.79 -29.71
C LYS A 132 -19.83 -11.27 -29.83
N LEU A 133 -20.69 -10.52 -29.12
CA LEU A 133 -20.68 -9.06 -29.18
C LEU A 133 -19.47 -8.45 -28.47
N VAL A 134 -19.02 -9.03 -27.35
CA VAL A 134 -17.77 -8.62 -26.68
C VAL A 134 -16.56 -8.94 -27.57
N GLY A 135 -16.57 -10.07 -28.28
CA GLY A 135 -15.51 -10.45 -29.23
C GLY A 135 -15.31 -9.46 -30.39
N LEU A 136 -16.32 -8.63 -30.72
CA LEU A 136 -16.16 -7.55 -31.71
C LEU A 136 -15.09 -6.54 -31.30
N TYR A 137 -14.87 -6.34 -30.00
CA TYR A 137 -13.81 -5.45 -29.52
C TYR A 137 -12.42 -5.95 -29.93
N GLN A 138 -12.15 -7.25 -29.69
CA GLN A 138 -10.88 -7.88 -30.09
C GLN A 138 -10.69 -7.90 -31.61
N PHE A 139 -11.75 -8.20 -32.36
CA PHE A 139 -11.72 -8.12 -33.82
C PHE A 139 -11.31 -6.72 -34.29
N ASN A 140 -11.91 -5.68 -33.70
CA ASN A 140 -11.60 -4.30 -34.06
C ASN A 140 -10.16 -3.91 -33.71
N ILE A 141 -9.56 -4.41 -32.62
CA ILE A 141 -8.13 -4.20 -32.32
C ILE A 141 -7.26 -4.71 -33.47
N VAL A 142 -7.43 -5.96 -33.86
CA VAL A 142 -6.57 -6.55 -34.90
C VAL A 142 -6.83 -5.93 -36.26
N PHE A 143 -8.09 -5.55 -36.53
CA PHE A 143 -8.44 -4.78 -37.72
C PHE A 143 -7.79 -3.39 -37.71
N GLY A 144 -7.76 -2.70 -36.56
CA GLY A 144 -7.08 -1.42 -36.37
C GLY A 144 -5.58 -1.51 -36.65
N ILE A 145 -4.91 -2.56 -36.15
CA ILE A 145 -3.49 -2.84 -36.41
C ILE A 145 -3.23 -2.97 -37.92
N LEU A 146 -4.06 -3.74 -38.63
CA LEU A 146 -3.93 -3.90 -40.09
C LEU A 146 -4.11 -2.57 -40.82
N ILE A 147 -5.11 -1.77 -40.44
CA ILE A 147 -5.37 -0.47 -41.08
C ILE A 147 -4.26 0.54 -40.74
N ALA A 148 -3.62 0.47 -39.57
CA ALA A 148 -2.45 1.29 -39.24
C ALA A 148 -1.22 0.94 -40.09
N PHE A 149 -0.93 -0.35 -40.30
CA PHE A 149 0.13 -0.74 -41.23
C PHE A 149 -0.15 -0.31 -42.66
N LEU A 150 -1.41 -0.44 -43.11
CA LEU A 150 -1.84 0.02 -44.41
C LEU A 150 -1.73 1.55 -44.54
N SER A 151 -2.12 2.32 -43.52
CA SER A 151 -2.00 3.77 -43.54
C SER A 151 -0.54 4.21 -43.58
N ASN A 152 0.34 3.55 -42.82
CA ASN A 152 1.78 3.86 -42.85
C ASN A 152 2.37 3.65 -44.25
N TYR A 153 2.03 2.54 -44.91
CA TYR A 153 2.47 2.29 -46.28
C TYR A 153 1.92 3.32 -47.29
N LEU A 154 0.65 3.70 -47.18
CA LEU A 154 0.04 4.67 -48.11
C LEU A 154 0.52 6.12 -47.90
N LEU A 155 1.06 6.43 -46.72
CA LEU A 155 1.50 7.78 -46.34
C LEU A 155 3.03 7.96 -46.37
N SER A 156 3.82 6.91 -46.63
CA SER A 156 5.29 6.97 -46.62
C SER A 156 5.87 7.94 -47.62
N ASP A 157 5.23 8.12 -48.78
CA ASP A 157 5.77 8.90 -49.90
C ASP A 157 5.39 10.39 -49.85
N LEU A 158 4.90 10.90 -48.71
CA LEU A 158 4.47 12.30 -48.55
C LEU A 158 5.60 13.29 -48.20
N GLY A 159 6.86 12.89 -48.39
CA GLY A 159 8.06 13.70 -48.14
C GLY A 159 8.42 13.80 -46.65
N GLU A 160 9.25 14.78 -46.27
CA GLU A 160 9.85 14.90 -44.92
C GLU A 160 8.84 14.97 -43.75
N ASN A 161 7.57 15.32 -44.04
CA ASN A 161 6.51 15.40 -43.03
C ASN A 161 5.56 14.19 -43.05
N ALA A 162 5.91 13.10 -43.74
CA ALA A 162 5.11 11.87 -43.80
C ALA A 162 4.74 11.35 -42.39
N TRP A 163 5.69 11.36 -41.45
CA TRP A 163 5.47 10.93 -40.07
C TRP A 163 4.32 11.67 -39.37
N ARG A 164 4.13 12.97 -39.65
CA ARG A 164 3.05 13.78 -39.07
C ARG A 164 1.68 13.31 -39.52
N TRP A 165 1.58 12.95 -40.80
CA TRP A 165 0.36 12.40 -41.39
C TRP A 165 0.09 10.98 -40.90
N MET A 166 1.13 10.16 -40.73
CA MET A 166 1.01 8.82 -40.16
C MET A 166 0.40 8.88 -38.76
N VAL A 167 0.95 9.65 -37.82
CA VAL A 167 0.39 9.72 -36.47
C VAL A 167 -0.92 10.52 -36.41
N GLY A 168 -1.11 11.49 -37.32
CA GLY A 168 -2.27 12.38 -37.33
C GLY A 168 -3.54 11.79 -37.95
N VAL A 169 -3.43 10.82 -38.88
CA VAL A 169 -4.58 10.28 -39.63
C VAL A 169 -5.62 9.61 -38.73
N GLU A 170 -5.23 9.12 -37.54
CA GLU A 170 -6.14 8.55 -36.55
C GLU A 170 -7.21 9.55 -36.08
N ALA A 171 -6.96 10.85 -36.17
CA ALA A 171 -7.92 11.88 -35.77
C ALA A 171 -9.27 11.72 -36.48
N ILE A 172 -9.27 11.23 -37.73
CA ILE A 172 -10.47 11.03 -38.55
C ILE A 172 -11.36 9.92 -37.96
N PRO A 173 -10.91 8.66 -37.84
CA PRO A 173 -11.71 7.61 -37.21
C PRO A 173 -12.02 7.91 -35.74
N ALA A 174 -11.14 8.59 -34.99
CA ALA A 174 -11.39 8.96 -33.60
C ALA A 174 -12.53 9.99 -33.44
N ALA A 175 -12.57 11.01 -34.29
CA ALA A 175 -13.66 11.98 -34.30
C ALA A 175 -14.99 11.35 -34.73
N ALA A 176 -14.97 10.49 -35.75
CA ALA A 176 -16.14 9.74 -36.19
C ALA A 176 -16.68 8.82 -35.08
N TYR A 177 -15.78 8.10 -34.39
CA TYR A 177 -16.12 7.28 -33.22
C TYR A 177 -16.77 8.11 -32.12
N THR A 178 -16.21 9.27 -31.77
CA THR A 178 -16.76 10.17 -30.75
C THR A 178 -18.19 10.58 -31.08
N LEU A 179 -18.46 10.94 -32.34
CA LEU A 179 -19.81 11.26 -32.82
C LEU A 179 -20.76 10.07 -32.71
N PHE A 180 -20.32 8.86 -33.07
CA PHE A 180 -21.14 7.66 -32.92
C PHE A 180 -21.42 7.33 -31.43
N ALA A 181 -20.44 7.54 -30.54
CA ALA A 181 -20.59 7.32 -29.10
C ALA A 181 -21.60 8.28 -28.43
N LEU A 182 -21.91 9.43 -29.04
CA LEU A 182 -23.01 10.28 -28.57
C LEU A 182 -24.38 9.58 -28.74
N GLY A 183 -24.51 8.71 -29.74
CA GLY A 183 -25.76 8.03 -30.10
C GLY A 183 -26.10 6.78 -29.28
N ILE A 184 -25.16 6.25 -28.49
CA ILE A 184 -25.42 5.06 -27.65
C ILE A 184 -26.18 5.43 -26.35
N PRO A 185 -27.06 4.54 -25.82
CA PRO A 185 -27.73 4.77 -24.55
C PRO A 185 -26.79 4.62 -23.34
N LYS A 186 -27.24 5.03 -22.14
CA LYS A 186 -26.54 4.71 -20.89
C LYS A 186 -26.73 3.23 -20.53
N SER A 187 -25.78 2.65 -19.81
CA SER A 187 -25.92 1.28 -19.30
C SER A 187 -27.07 1.17 -18.29
N PRO A 188 -27.99 0.20 -18.45
CA PRO A 188 -29.01 -0.07 -17.45
C PRO A 188 -28.44 -0.44 -16.08
N ARG A 189 -27.40 -1.28 -16.03
CA ARG A 189 -26.77 -1.75 -14.78
C ARG A 189 -26.14 -0.57 -14.02
N TRP A 190 -25.46 0.33 -14.72
CA TRP A 190 -24.91 1.54 -14.11
C TRP A 190 -25.99 2.51 -13.62
N LEU A 191 -27.12 2.63 -14.33
CA LEU A 191 -28.22 3.48 -13.87
C LEU A 191 -28.85 2.97 -12.57
N LEU A 192 -28.94 1.65 -12.39
CA LEU A 192 -29.42 1.04 -11.15
C LEU A 192 -28.47 1.33 -9.97
N THR A 193 -27.15 1.28 -10.18
CA THR A 193 -26.16 1.61 -9.13
C THR A 193 -26.19 3.09 -8.70
N LYS A 194 -26.76 3.98 -9.52
CA LYS A 194 -26.99 5.40 -9.20
C LYS A 194 -28.41 5.69 -8.73
N PHE A 195 -29.18 4.66 -8.36
CA PHE A 195 -30.58 4.76 -7.93
C PHE A 195 -31.53 5.38 -8.97
N ARG A 196 -31.16 5.37 -10.27
CA ARG A 196 -31.95 5.94 -11.38
C ARG A 196 -32.84 4.89 -12.06
N LYS A 197 -33.77 4.31 -11.30
CA LYS A 197 -34.62 3.17 -11.73
C LYS A 197 -35.49 3.46 -12.97
N SER A 198 -36.03 4.68 -13.10
CA SER A 198 -36.90 5.07 -14.21
C SER A 198 -36.17 5.15 -15.57
N GLU A 199 -34.94 5.66 -15.59
CA GLU A 199 -34.08 5.67 -16.78
C GLU A 199 -33.67 4.24 -17.18
N ALA A 200 -33.31 3.40 -16.19
CA ALA A 200 -32.92 2.01 -16.43
C ALA A 200 -34.06 1.20 -17.08
N LYS A 201 -35.29 1.34 -16.57
CA LYS A 201 -36.51 0.69 -17.11
C LYS A 201 -36.72 1.00 -18.59
N LYS A 202 -36.59 2.28 -18.99
CA LYS A 202 -36.75 2.71 -20.40
C LYS A 202 -35.72 2.07 -21.35
N ILE A 203 -34.51 1.81 -20.87
CA ILE A 203 -33.44 1.22 -21.70
C ILE A 203 -33.61 -0.30 -21.75
N LEU A 204 -33.94 -0.96 -20.64
CA LEU A 204 -34.23 -2.40 -20.62
C LEU A 204 -35.39 -2.77 -21.55
N GLN A 205 -36.46 -1.96 -21.60
CA GLN A 205 -37.55 -2.12 -22.57
C GLN A 205 -37.08 -2.04 -24.04
N LYS A 206 -36.07 -1.21 -24.34
CA LYS A 206 -35.51 -1.10 -25.69
C LYS A 206 -34.57 -2.26 -26.05
N VAL A 207 -33.87 -2.80 -25.05
CA VAL A 207 -32.94 -3.93 -25.18
C VAL A 207 -33.72 -5.24 -25.34
N ASN A 208 -34.64 -5.54 -24.43
CA ASN A 208 -35.48 -6.73 -24.46
C ASN A 208 -36.98 -6.35 -24.39
N PRO A 209 -37.62 -6.02 -25.52
CA PRO A 209 -39.04 -5.64 -25.54
C PRO A 209 -40.01 -6.74 -25.07
N ASN A 210 -39.57 -8.01 -25.11
CA ASN A 210 -40.39 -9.18 -24.81
C ASN A 210 -40.26 -9.68 -23.36
N LEU A 211 -39.40 -9.05 -22.53
CA LEU A 211 -39.17 -9.43 -21.14
C LEU A 211 -39.66 -8.30 -20.22
N ASP A 212 -40.18 -8.68 -19.05
CA ASP A 212 -40.57 -7.71 -18.03
C ASP A 212 -39.33 -6.96 -17.51
N PRO A 213 -39.26 -5.62 -17.71
CA PRO A 213 -38.15 -4.80 -17.23
C PRO A 213 -38.00 -4.84 -15.71
N GLU A 214 -39.08 -5.01 -14.95
CA GLU A 214 -39.02 -5.05 -13.48
C GLU A 214 -38.36 -6.33 -13.01
N LYS A 215 -38.68 -7.46 -13.63
CA LYS A 215 -38.00 -8.73 -13.39
C LYS A 215 -36.50 -8.65 -13.68
N LEU A 216 -36.11 -8.08 -14.83
CA LEU A 216 -34.70 -7.88 -15.18
C LEU A 216 -33.99 -6.94 -14.21
N MET A 217 -34.67 -5.91 -13.69
CA MET A 217 -34.10 -5.03 -12.67
C MET A 217 -33.89 -5.73 -11.33
N MET A 218 -34.83 -6.59 -10.91
CA MET A 218 -34.69 -7.41 -9.70
C MET A 218 -33.54 -8.40 -9.82
N GLU A 219 -33.43 -9.13 -10.94
CA GLU A 219 -32.31 -10.06 -11.19
C GLU A 219 -30.95 -9.35 -11.13
N ILE A 220 -30.84 -8.15 -11.72
CA ILE A 220 -29.61 -7.36 -11.69
C ILE A 220 -29.31 -6.86 -10.26
N GLN A 221 -30.33 -6.51 -9.48
CA GLN A 221 -30.17 -6.03 -8.10
C GLN A 221 -29.79 -7.18 -7.16
N GLU A 222 -30.42 -8.35 -7.29
CA GLU A 222 -30.05 -9.56 -6.55
C GLU A 222 -28.62 -10.01 -6.89
N GLU A 223 -28.18 -9.95 -8.16
CA GLU A 223 -26.77 -10.18 -8.53
C GLU A 223 -25.81 -9.20 -7.85
N MET A 224 -26.24 -7.96 -7.60
CA MET A 224 -25.43 -6.94 -6.94
C MET A 224 -25.41 -7.13 -5.42
N ASP A 225 -26.53 -7.52 -4.82
CA ASP A 225 -26.70 -7.68 -3.38
C ASP A 225 -26.08 -9.01 -2.88
N ASN A 226 -26.01 -10.04 -3.74
CA ASN A 226 -25.40 -11.35 -3.45
C ASN A 226 -23.85 -11.37 -3.56
N MET A 227 -23.18 -10.23 -3.74
CA MET A 227 -21.72 -10.18 -3.71
C MET A 227 -21.21 -10.37 -2.27
N VAL A 228 -20.48 -11.45 -2.02
CA VAL A 228 -19.91 -11.79 -0.71
C VAL A 228 -18.93 -10.69 -0.26
N PRO A 229 -19.22 -9.97 0.85
CA PRO A 229 -18.28 -9.04 1.44
C PRO A 229 -17.03 -9.81 1.91
N HIS A 230 -15.83 -9.27 1.66
CA HIS A 230 -14.54 -9.76 2.18
C HIS A 230 -13.86 -10.94 1.48
N GLU A 231 -14.25 -11.30 0.25
CA GLU A 231 -13.45 -12.22 -0.57
C GLU A 231 -12.64 -11.43 -1.59
N ASN A 232 -11.31 -11.57 -1.59
CA ASN A 232 -10.42 -10.93 -2.57
C ASN A 232 -9.52 -11.96 -3.26
N VAL A 233 -8.96 -11.59 -4.42
CA VAL A 233 -8.10 -12.49 -5.22
C VAL A 233 -6.74 -12.77 -4.57
N PHE A 234 -6.32 -11.96 -3.60
CA PHE A 234 -5.04 -12.08 -2.90
C PHE A 234 -5.07 -13.05 -1.72
N LEU A 235 -6.25 -13.57 -1.35
CA LEU A 235 -6.36 -14.62 -0.35
C LEU A 235 -5.54 -15.86 -0.74
N LYS A 236 -4.91 -16.49 0.26
CA LYS A 236 -4.04 -17.67 0.11
C LYS A 236 -4.67 -18.80 -0.71
N LYS A 237 -6.00 -18.97 -0.64
CA LYS A 237 -6.75 -19.97 -1.41
C LYS A 237 -6.70 -19.76 -2.93
N TYR A 238 -6.46 -18.53 -3.38
CA TYR A 238 -6.36 -18.14 -4.80
C TYR A 238 -4.94 -17.88 -5.27
N ARG A 239 -3.93 -18.05 -4.42
CA ARG A 239 -2.52 -17.84 -4.77
C ARG A 239 -2.11 -18.59 -6.04
N PHE A 240 -2.63 -19.80 -6.24
CA PHE A 240 -2.35 -20.56 -7.46
C PHE A 240 -2.97 -19.89 -8.70
N SER A 241 -4.24 -19.47 -8.64
CA SER A 241 -4.88 -18.69 -9.72
C SER A 241 -4.17 -17.37 -10.00
N LEU A 242 -3.68 -16.67 -8.97
CA LEU A 242 -2.85 -15.47 -9.15
C LEU A 242 -1.51 -15.75 -9.83
N ILE A 243 -0.82 -16.83 -9.45
CA ILE A 243 0.43 -17.24 -10.12
C ILE A 243 0.15 -17.58 -11.59
N LEU A 244 -0.93 -18.30 -11.88
CA LEU A 244 -1.33 -18.60 -13.25
C LEU A 244 -1.64 -17.32 -14.05
N ALA A 245 -2.35 -16.37 -13.46
CA ALA A 245 -2.67 -15.07 -14.06
C ALA A 245 -1.42 -14.21 -14.31
N PHE A 246 -0.48 -14.20 -13.35
CA PHE A 246 0.81 -13.51 -13.50
C PHE A 246 1.64 -14.14 -14.62
N LEU A 247 1.84 -15.46 -14.59
CA LEU A 247 2.71 -16.15 -15.55
C LEU A 247 2.19 -16.05 -16.98
N ILE A 248 0.88 -16.19 -17.20
CA ILE A 248 0.32 -16.06 -18.55
C ILE A 248 0.48 -14.63 -19.08
N ALA A 249 0.26 -13.60 -18.26
CA ALA A 249 0.46 -12.20 -18.63
C ALA A 249 1.94 -11.84 -18.83
N PHE A 250 2.81 -12.37 -17.98
CA PHE A 250 4.27 -12.20 -18.03
C PHE A 250 4.85 -12.80 -19.32
N PHE A 251 4.55 -14.08 -19.61
CA PHE A 251 5.04 -14.73 -20.83
C PHE A 251 4.41 -14.15 -22.09
N ASN A 252 3.18 -13.64 -22.03
CA ASN A 252 2.60 -12.91 -23.16
C ASN A 252 3.48 -11.74 -23.59
N GLN A 253 3.97 -10.93 -22.63
CA GLN A 253 4.83 -9.78 -22.95
C GLN A 253 6.28 -10.20 -23.26
N LEU A 254 6.82 -11.19 -22.55
CA LEU A 254 8.15 -11.74 -22.84
C LEU A 254 8.21 -12.64 -24.08
N SER A 255 7.10 -12.82 -24.79
CA SER A 255 7.14 -13.33 -26.17
C SER A 255 7.74 -12.32 -27.15
N GLY A 256 7.83 -11.04 -26.76
CA GLY A 256 8.33 -9.97 -27.61
C GLY A 256 7.30 -9.42 -28.60
N ILE A 257 6.00 -9.76 -28.45
CA ILE A 257 4.97 -9.31 -29.40
C ILE A 257 4.92 -7.79 -29.57
N ASN A 258 4.93 -7.03 -28.48
CA ASN A 258 4.88 -5.57 -28.56
C ASN A 258 6.21 -4.98 -29.05
N ALA A 259 7.36 -5.61 -28.74
CA ALA A 259 8.63 -5.24 -29.37
C ALA A 259 8.56 -5.42 -30.89
N LEU A 260 8.00 -6.53 -31.37
CA LEU A 260 7.82 -6.75 -32.80
C LEU A 260 6.87 -5.74 -33.42
N LEU A 261 5.67 -5.54 -32.86
CA LEU A 261 4.65 -4.68 -33.47
C LEU A 261 5.09 -3.21 -33.54
N TYR A 262 5.73 -2.68 -32.49
CA TYR A 262 6.16 -1.28 -32.46
C TYR A 262 7.40 -1.00 -33.32
N TYR A 263 8.24 -2.01 -33.56
CA TYR A 263 9.49 -1.86 -34.31
C TYR A 263 9.52 -2.71 -35.58
N ALA A 264 8.36 -3.17 -36.09
CA ALA A 264 8.30 -4.10 -37.21
C ALA A 264 9.05 -3.60 -38.46
N PRO A 265 8.83 -2.36 -38.95
CA PRO A 265 9.59 -1.84 -40.09
C PRO A 265 11.09 -1.77 -39.80
N ARG A 266 11.48 -1.31 -38.60
CA ARG A 266 12.89 -1.24 -38.17
C ARG A 266 13.56 -2.61 -38.18
N ILE A 267 12.97 -3.62 -37.54
CA ILE A 267 13.46 -5.00 -37.50
C ILE A 267 13.67 -5.55 -38.91
N LEU A 268 12.73 -5.30 -39.82
CA LEU A 268 12.81 -5.74 -41.21
C LEU A 268 13.91 -5.00 -41.99
N THR A 269 14.07 -3.69 -41.79
CA THR A 269 15.16 -2.93 -42.43
C THR A 269 16.53 -3.32 -41.88
N GLU A 270 16.65 -3.58 -40.58
CA GLU A 270 17.89 -4.09 -39.96
C GLU A 270 18.24 -5.50 -40.45
N ALA A 271 17.25 -6.28 -40.90
CA ALA A 271 17.44 -7.57 -41.55
C ALA A 271 17.78 -7.47 -43.06
N GLY A 272 17.97 -6.26 -43.59
CA GLY A 272 18.40 -6.01 -44.96
C GLY A 272 17.28 -5.80 -45.99
N LEU A 273 16.02 -5.60 -45.56
CA LEU A 273 14.95 -5.21 -46.49
C LEU A 273 15.00 -3.70 -46.78
N GLU A 274 14.69 -3.33 -48.03
CA GLU A 274 14.37 -1.95 -48.38
C GLU A 274 13.14 -1.45 -47.61
N GLU A 275 13.09 -0.15 -47.33
CA GLU A 275 12.06 0.48 -46.49
C GLU A 275 10.62 0.25 -46.99
N SER A 276 10.40 0.40 -48.30
CA SER A 276 9.10 0.14 -48.94
C SER A 276 8.67 -1.34 -48.80
N SER A 277 9.63 -2.26 -48.92
CA SER A 277 9.42 -3.70 -48.74
C SER A 277 9.20 -4.07 -47.27
N ALA A 278 9.81 -3.35 -46.34
CA ALA A 278 9.61 -3.51 -44.90
C ALA A 278 8.20 -3.05 -44.47
N LEU A 279 7.73 -1.91 -44.98
CA LEU A 279 6.35 -1.43 -44.77
C LEU A 279 5.32 -2.40 -45.37
N LEU A 280 5.56 -2.87 -46.60
CA LEU A 280 4.69 -3.87 -47.24
C LEU A 280 4.63 -5.20 -46.45
N SER A 281 5.78 -5.66 -45.95
CA SER A 281 5.86 -6.86 -45.10
C SER A 281 5.15 -6.65 -43.76
N SER A 282 5.13 -5.43 -43.23
CA SER A 282 4.38 -5.08 -42.01
C SER A 282 2.86 -5.16 -42.23
N ILE A 283 2.35 -4.84 -43.44
CA ILE A 283 0.96 -5.16 -43.80
C ILE A 283 0.72 -6.67 -43.74
N GLY A 284 1.68 -7.48 -44.23
CA GLY A 284 1.64 -8.94 -44.12
C GLY A 284 1.55 -9.45 -42.67
N VAL A 285 2.24 -8.80 -41.74
CA VAL A 285 2.12 -9.04 -40.29
C VAL A 285 0.69 -8.77 -39.83
N GLY A 286 0.10 -7.62 -40.21
CA GLY A 286 -1.28 -7.28 -39.89
C GLY A 286 -2.31 -8.27 -40.45
N VAL A 287 -2.16 -8.69 -41.70
CA VAL A 287 -3.05 -9.68 -42.35
C VAL A 287 -2.97 -11.02 -41.64
N THR A 288 -1.76 -11.48 -41.33
CA THR A 288 -1.53 -12.73 -40.61
C THR A 288 -2.16 -12.66 -39.22
N ASN A 289 -1.96 -11.55 -38.50
CA ASN A 289 -2.57 -11.35 -37.19
C ASN A 289 -4.10 -11.47 -37.26
N LEU A 290 -4.74 -10.83 -38.25
CA LEU A 290 -6.20 -10.88 -38.42
C LEU A 290 -6.72 -12.28 -38.73
N LEU A 291 -6.14 -12.96 -39.73
CA LEU A 291 -6.57 -14.28 -40.16
C LEU A 291 -6.41 -15.33 -39.04
N PHE A 292 -5.26 -15.31 -38.38
CA PHE A 292 -4.96 -16.29 -37.34
C PHE A 292 -5.64 -15.96 -35.99
N THR A 293 -6.00 -14.71 -35.73
CA THR A 293 -6.87 -14.35 -34.58
C THR A 293 -8.27 -14.94 -34.79
N LEU A 294 -8.84 -14.81 -35.99
CA LEU A 294 -10.13 -15.42 -36.31
C LEU A 294 -10.06 -16.95 -36.19
N LEU A 295 -8.98 -17.57 -36.66
CA LEU A 295 -8.75 -19.00 -36.49
C LEU A 295 -8.62 -19.39 -35.02
N GLY A 296 -7.87 -18.62 -34.21
CA GLY A 296 -7.74 -18.82 -32.77
C GLY A 296 -9.09 -18.82 -32.05
N ILE A 297 -9.94 -17.82 -32.33
CA ILE A 297 -11.30 -17.72 -31.77
C ILE A 297 -12.17 -18.94 -32.17
N LEU A 298 -12.00 -19.49 -33.37
CA LEU A 298 -12.73 -20.70 -33.79
C LEU A 298 -12.20 -21.98 -33.12
N LEU A 299 -10.90 -22.04 -32.85
CA LEU A 299 -10.23 -23.21 -32.29
C LEU A 299 -10.29 -23.26 -30.76
N ILE A 300 -10.38 -22.13 -30.06
CA ILE A 300 -10.29 -22.07 -28.59
C ILE A 300 -11.37 -22.90 -27.90
N ASP A 301 -12.59 -22.93 -28.44
CA ASP A 301 -13.68 -23.74 -27.91
C ASP A 301 -13.60 -25.21 -28.34
N ARG A 302 -12.88 -25.51 -29.43
CA ARG A 302 -12.71 -26.88 -29.94
C ARG A 302 -11.53 -27.61 -29.33
N LEU A 303 -10.37 -26.98 -29.21
CA LEU A 303 -9.13 -27.62 -28.74
C LEU A 303 -8.88 -27.39 -27.24
N GLY A 304 -9.41 -26.30 -26.67
CA GLY A 304 -9.15 -25.93 -25.28
C GLY A 304 -7.95 -25.01 -25.15
N ARG A 305 -7.81 -24.40 -23.97
CA ARG A 305 -6.90 -23.27 -23.72
C ARG A 305 -5.47 -23.78 -23.53
N LYS A 306 -5.29 -24.86 -22.77
CA LYS A 306 -3.97 -25.47 -22.50
C LYS A 306 -3.40 -26.08 -23.78
N GLN A 307 -4.22 -26.81 -24.53
CA GLN A 307 -3.76 -27.49 -25.74
C GLN A 307 -3.31 -26.51 -26.83
N LEU A 308 -4.05 -25.41 -27.02
CA LEU A 308 -3.65 -24.35 -27.94
C LEU A 308 -2.32 -23.70 -27.53
N MET A 309 -2.18 -23.36 -26.25
CA MET A 309 -0.95 -22.80 -25.72
C MET A 309 0.25 -23.75 -25.87
N TYR A 310 0.03 -25.05 -25.71
CA TYR A 310 1.07 -26.05 -25.85
C TYR A 310 1.57 -26.15 -27.30
N ILE A 311 0.66 -26.25 -28.27
CA ILE A 311 0.99 -26.32 -29.70
C ILE A 311 1.67 -25.01 -30.15
N CYS A 312 1.11 -23.86 -29.79
CA CYS A 312 1.64 -22.57 -30.22
C CYS A 312 3.01 -22.26 -29.60
N SER A 313 3.33 -22.80 -28.42
CA SER A 313 4.66 -22.69 -27.81
C SER A 313 5.78 -23.22 -28.71
N PHE A 314 5.55 -24.31 -29.46
CA PHE A 314 6.52 -24.76 -30.46
C PHE A 314 6.65 -23.77 -31.62
N GLY A 315 5.54 -23.22 -32.10
CA GLY A 315 5.54 -22.19 -33.13
C GLY A 315 6.36 -20.95 -32.74
N TYR A 316 6.21 -20.49 -31.50
CA TYR A 316 7.02 -19.40 -30.93
C TYR A 316 8.52 -19.72 -30.89
N ILE A 317 8.87 -20.88 -30.32
CA ILE A 317 10.28 -21.27 -30.13
C ILE A 317 10.96 -21.39 -31.49
N ILE A 318 10.32 -22.04 -32.46
CA ILE A 318 10.86 -22.21 -33.81
C ILE A 318 11.02 -20.85 -34.50
N SER A 319 9.95 -20.05 -34.56
CA SER A 319 9.98 -18.76 -35.26
C SER A 319 10.99 -17.78 -34.67
N LEU A 320 10.99 -17.57 -33.35
CA LEU A 320 11.93 -16.64 -32.70
C LEU A 320 13.38 -17.14 -32.78
N SER A 321 13.61 -18.45 -32.72
CA SER A 321 14.95 -19.02 -32.94
C SER A 321 15.42 -18.78 -34.37
N LEU A 322 14.54 -18.90 -35.36
CA LEU A 322 14.86 -18.61 -36.77
C LEU A 322 15.14 -17.12 -37.00
N VAL A 323 14.37 -16.22 -36.37
CA VAL A 323 14.66 -14.77 -36.40
C VAL A 323 16.02 -14.47 -35.78
N SER A 324 16.31 -15.04 -34.61
CA SER A 324 17.60 -14.88 -33.95
C SER A 324 18.76 -15.41 -34.80
N MET A 325 18.61 -16.61 -35.38
CA MET A 325 19.59 -17.20 -36.29
C MET A 325 19.78 -16.34 -37.54
N ALA A 326 18.71 -15.78 -38.10
CA ALA A 326 18.81 -14.90 -39.26
C ALA A 326 19.67 -13.67 -38.97
N PHE A 327 19.55 -13.06 -37.78
CA PHE A 327 20.43 -11.97 -37.36
C PHE A 327 21.87 -12.43 -37.07
N PHE A 328 22.09 -13.61 -36.50
CA PHE A 328 23.46 -14.10 -36.22
C PHE A 328 24.22 -14.54 -37.47
N PHE A 329 23.52 -15.10 -38.45
CA PHE A 329 24.10 -15.64 -39.68
C PHE A 329 23.92 -14.71 -40.88
N ASN A 330 23.39 -13.50 -40.68
CA ASN A 330 23.09 -12.51 -41.72
C ASN A 330 22.27 -13.11 -42.87
N TRP A 331 21.17 -13.80 -42.55
CA TRP A 331 20.21 -14.27 -43.56
C TRP A 331 19.39 -13.07 -44.05
N GLU A 332 19.89 -12.41 -45.07
CA GLU A 332 19.25 -11.24 -45.68
C GLU A 332 18.06 -11.63 -46.59
N GLY A 333 17.12 -10.70 -46.76
CA GLY A 333 16.03 -10.80 -47.74
C GLY A 333 14.75 -11.46 -47.22
N SER A 334 14.02 -12.15 -48.11
CA SER A 334 12.61 -12.55 -47.92
C SER A 334 12.34 -13.60 -46.83
N SER A 335 13.37 -14.15 -46.19
CA SER A 335 13.24 -15.15 -45.12
C SER A 335 12.73 -14.54 -43.81
N MET A 336 13.15 -13.31 -43.48
CA MET A 336 12.78 -12.64 -42.23
C MET A 336 11.27 -12.41 -42.09
N PRO A 337 10.54 -11.86 -43.09
CA PRO A 337 9.07 -11.75 -43.02
C PRO A 337 8.37 -13.09 -42.76
N ILE A 338 8.84 -14.19 -43.35
CA ILE A 338 8.23 -15.52 -43.17
C ILE A 338 8.32 -15.97 -41.72
N PHE A 339 9.47 -15.75 -41.07
CA PHE A 339 9.64 -16.10 -39.65
C PHE A 339 8.77 -15.22 -38.74
N LEU A 340 8.65 -13.92 -39.05
CA LEU A 340 7.76 -13.02 -38.32
C LEU A 340 6.28 -13.40 -38.52
N PHE A 341 5.86 -13.81 -39.73
CA PHE A 341 4.49 -14.30 -39.96
C PHE A 341 4.21 -15.57 -39.18
N MET A 342 5.18 -16.50 -39.13
CA MET A 342 5.06 -17.72 -38.33
C MET A 342 4.92 -17.39 -36.83
N PHE A 343 5.70 -16.45 -36.31
CA PHE A 343 5.60 -15.96 -34.94
C PHE A 343 4.21 -15.34 -34.68
N ILE A 344 3.74 -14.45 -35.55
CA ILE A 344 2.46 -13.76 -35.41
C ILE A 344 1.29 -14.74 -35.49
N ALA A 345 1.36 -15.73 -36.38
CA ALA A 345 0.35 -16.78 -36.48
C ALA A 345 0.27 -17.61 -35.19
N ALA A 346 1.43 -18.03 -34.65
CA ALA A 346 1.49 -18.73 -33.36
C ALA A 346 0.98 -17.85 -32.21
N HIS A 347 1.28 -16.54 -32.25
CA HIS A 347 0.80 -15.59 -31.25
C HIS A 347 -0.70 -15.42 -31.27
N ALA A 348 -1.26 -15.14 -32.44
CA ALA A 348 -2.67 -14.89 -32.63
C ALA A 348 -3.54 -16.10 -32.23
N ILE A 349 -3.14 -17.33 -32.61
CA ILE A 349 -3.84 -18.56 -32.19
C ILE A 349 -3.66 -18.83 -30.68
N GLY A 350 -2.43 -18.65 -30.18
CA GLY A 350 -2.06 -18.97 -28.80
C GLY A 350 -2.39 -17.85 -27.84
N GLN A 351 -1.36 -17.11 -27.42
CA GLN A 351 -1.46 -16.10 -26.36
C GLN A 351 -2.50 -15.01 -26.66
N GLY A 352 -2.60 -14.56 -27.92
CA GLY A 352 -3.49 -13.48 -28.33
C GLY A 352 -4.98 -13.82 -28.12
N THR A 353 -5.36 -15.09 -28.26
CA THR A 353 -6.73 -15.55 -28.01
C THR A 353 -6.91 -16.06 -26.58
N VAL A 354 -5.90 -16.74 -26.02
CA VAL A 354 -6.05 -17.49 -24.76
C VAL A 354 -5.94 -16.60 -23.51
N ILE A 355 -5.11 -15.56 -23.50
CA ILE A 355 -4.76 -14.81 -22.28
C ILE A 355 -5.99 -14.31 -21.50
N TRP A 356 -6.87 -13.55 -22.16
CA TRP A 356 -8.02 -12.92 -21.52
C TRP A 356 -9.06 -13.94 -21.08
N VAL A 357 -9.29 -14.97 -21.90
CA VAL A 357 -10.25 -16.04 -21.63
C VAL A 357 -9.78 -16.87 -20.43
N PHE A 358 -8.51 -17.28 -20.43
CA PHE A 358 -7.93 -18.09 -19.37
C PHE A 358 -7.94 -17.36 -18.01
N ILE A 359 -7.52 -16.08 -17.96
CA ILE A 359 -7.56 -15.30 -16.72
C ILE A 359 -9.01 -15.20 -16.20
N SER A 360 -10.03 -15.16 -17.07
CA SER A 360 -11.43 -15.04 -16.63
C SER A 360 -11.99 -16.34 -16.07
N GLU A 361 -11.44 -17.48 -16.50
CA GLU A 361 -11.92 -18.81 -16.17
C GLU A 361 -11.27 -19.37 -14.90
N ILE A 362 -10.03 -18.98 -14.58
CA ILE A 362 -9.30 -19.49 -13.39
C ILE A 362 -9.69 -18.86 -12.04
N PHE A 363 -10.53 -17.82 -12.05
CA PHE A 363 -11.07 -17.18 -10.84
C PHE A 363 -12.57 -17.45 -10.67
N PRO A 364 -13.05 -17.58 -9.42
CA PRO A 364 -14.49 -17.65 -9.12
C PRO A 364 -15.26 -16.45 -9.66
N ASN A 365 -16.56 -16.62 -9.94
CA ASN A 365 -17.41 -15.60 -10.56
C ASN A 365 -17.35 -14.22 -9.89
N HIS A 366 -17.41 -14.16 -8.55
CA HIS A 366 -17.39 -12.90 -7.79
C HIS A 366 -16.00 -12.25 -7.71
N LEU A 367 -14.93 -13.01 -7.94
CA LEU A 367 -13.54 -12.53 -7.94
C LEU A 367 -12.95 -12.30 -9.32
N ARG A 368 -13.67 -12.72 -10.37
CA ARG A 368 -13.23 -12.62 -11.77
C ARG A 368 -12.81 -11.21 -12.14
N GLY A 369 -13.57 -10.19 -11.70
CA GLY A 369 -13.25 -8.79 -11.99
C GLY A 369 -11.88 -8.38 -11.45
N SER A 370 -11.60 -8.68 -10.17
CA SER A 370 -10.32 -8.37 -9.53
C SER A 370 -9.17 -9.20 -10.11
N GLY A 371 -9.42 -10.46 -10.47
CA GLY A 371 -8.40 -11.35 -11.07
C GLY A 371 -8.02 -10.92 -12.48
N GLN A 372 -9.01 -10.49 -13.27
CA GLN A 372 -8.82 -9.84 -14.56
C GLN A 372 -8.04 -8.54 -14.43
N SER A 373 -8.38 -7.69 -13.46
CA SER A 373 -7.65 -6.44 -13.19
C SER A 373 -6.18 -6.69 -12.88
N PHE A 374 -5.89 -7.70 -12.04
CA PHE A 374 -4.52 -8.08 -11.71
C PHE A 374 -3.73 -8.54 -12.94
N GLY A 375 -4.25 -9.52 -13.69
CA GLY A 375 -3.58 -10.03 -14.89
C GLY A 375 -3.39 -8.95 -15.97
N SER A 376 -4.40 -8.08 -16.14
CA SER A 376 -4.31 -6.92 -17.06
C SER A 376 -3.22 -5.94 -16.63
N SER A 377 -3.07 -5.68 -15.33
CA SER A 377 -2.06 -4.74 -14.81
C SER A 377 -0.65 -5.25 -15.08
N VAL A 378 -0.39 -6.54 -14.82
CA VAL A 378 0.89 -7.19 -15.16
C VAL A 378 1.17 -7.08 -16.65
N HIS A 379 0.16 -7.36 -17.48
CA HIS A 379 0.26 -7.26 -18.94
C HIS A 379 0.63 -5.84 -19.39
N TRP A 380 -0.08 -4.81 -18.93
CA TRP A 380 0.15 -3.44 -19.39
C TRP A 380 1.46 -2.82 -18.90
N VAL A 381 1.88 -3.12 -17.66
CA VAL A 381 3.17 -2.65 -17.15
C VAL A 381 4.31 -3.23 -17.99
N LEU A 382 4.28 -4.53 -18.27
CA LEU A 382 5.29 -5.15 -19.11
C LEU A 382 5.19 -4.72 -20.57
N ALA A 383 3.97 -4.44 -21.07
CA ALA A 383 3.75 -3.85 -22.38
C ALA A 383 4.32 -2.45 -22.52
N ALA A 384 4.49 -1.69 -21.44
CA ALA A 384 5.20 -0.42 -21.44
C ALA A 384 6.72 -0.62 -21.35
N VAL A 385 7.16 -1.49 -20.45
CA VAL A 385 8.59 -1.71 -20.19
C VAL A 385 9.30 -2.33 -21.39
N VAL A 386 8.77 -3.41 -21.96
CA VAL A 386 9.46 -4.17 -23.02
C VAL A 386 9.75 -3.31 -24.25
N PRO A 387 8.76 -2.65 -24.91
CA PRO A 387 9.02 -1.80 -26.06
C PRO A 387 9.89 -0.58 -25.74
N SER A 388 9.82 -0.04 -24.51
CA SER A 388 10.65 1.11 -24.10
C SER A 388 12.13 0.76 -24.03
N LEU A 389 12.47 -0.51 -23.78
CA LEU A 389 13.86 -0.96 -23.69
C LEU A 389 14.43 -1.43 -25.03
N VAL A 390 13.59 -1.67 -26.05
CA VAL A 390 14.02 -2.23 -27.34
C VAL A 390 15.15 -1.44 -28.00
N PRO A 391 15.10 -0.10 -28.14
CA PRO A 391 16.16 0.64 -28.84
C PRO A 391 17.52 0.46 -28.15
N VAL A 392 17.53 0.52 -26.81
CA VAL A 392 18.74 0.32 -26.00
C VAL A 392 19.26 -1.11 -26.13
N LEU A 393 18.37 -2.10 -26.11
CA LEU A 393 18.77 -3.50 -26.24
C LEU A 393 19.32 -3.80 -27.65
N PHE A 394 18.71 -3.23 -28.69
CA PHE A 394 19.18 -3.39 -30.06
C PHE A 394 20.57 -2.77 -30.26
N SER A 395 20.83 -1.59 -29.69
CA SER A 395 22.14 -0.95 -29.83
C SER A 395 23.24 -1.57 -28.94
N THR A 396 22.89 -2.10 -27.76
CA THR A 396 23.88 -2.62 -26.80
C THR A 396 24.21 -4.10 -26.98
N ILE A 397 23.22 -4.95 -27.21
CA ILE A 397 23.39 -6.42 -27.30
C ILE A 397 23.00 -7.00 -28.65
N GLY A 398 22.39 -6.20 -29.54
CA GLY A 398 21.99 -6.59 -30.89
C GLY A 398 20.64 -7.31 -30.96
N ALA A 399 19.90 -7.10 -32.05
CA ALA A 399 18.58 -7.70 -32.28
C ALA A 399 18.59 -9.23 -32.17
N GLY A 400 19.63 -9.90 -32.68
CA GLY A 400 19.77 -11.36 -32.62
C GLY A 400 19.76 -11.93 -31.19
N MET A 401 20.43 -11.26 -30.24
CA MET A 401 20.42 -11.64 -28.82
C MET A 401 19.06 -11.38 -28.17
N VAL A 402 18.39 -10.28 -28.54
CA VAL A 402 17.06 -9.95 -28.01
C VAL A 402 16.03 -11.00 -28.44
N PHE A 403 16.03 -11.41 -29.71
CA PHE A 403 15.14 -12.48 -30.19
C PHE A 403 15.52 -13.85 -29.61
N LEU A 404 16.81 -14.12 -29.34
CA LEU A 404 17.23 -15.33 -28.63
C LEU A 404 16.66 -15.35 -27.21
N PHE A 405 16.72 -14.22 -26.50
CA PHE A 405 16.14 -14.08 -25.18
C PHE A 405 14.63 -14.39 -25.21
N PHE A 406 13.88 -13.81 -26.14
CA PHE A 406 12.46 -14.12 -26.30
C PHE A 406 12.22 -15.60 -26.62
N ALA A 407 13.04 -16.23 -27.48
CA ALA A 407 12.94 -17.66 -27.76
C ALA A 407 13.12 -18.52 -26.50
N ILE A 408 14.12 -18.20 -25.65
CA ILE A 408 14.35 -18.87 -24.37
C ILE A 408 13.16 -18.67 -23.42
N MET A 409 12.59 -17.46 -23.35
CA MET A 409 11.40 -17.21 -22.56
C MET A 409 10.20 -18.05 -23.03
N MET A 410 10.09 -18.33 -24.32
CA MET A 410 9.05 -19.20 -24.87
C MET A 410 9.28 -20.68 -24.55
N VAL A 411 10.52 -21.12 -24.32
CA VAL A 411 10.80 -22.43 -23.71
C VAL A 411 10.27 -22.48 -22.27
N PHE A 412 10.49 -21.43 -21.48
CA PHE A 412 9.93 -21.37 -20.13
C PHE A 412 8.40 -21.30 -20.13
N GLN A 413 7.80 -20.62 -21.09
CA GLN A 413 6.35 -20.66 -21.30
C GLN A 413 5.88 -22.10 -21.59
N LEU A 414 6.56 -22.85 -22.47
CA LEU A 414 6.20 -24.24 -22.76
C LEU A 414 6.23 -25.11 -21.50
N LEU A 415 7.26 -24.94 -20.66
CA LEU A 415 7.38 -25.66 -19.40
C LEU A 415 6.23 -25.29 -18.43
N PHE A 416 5.91 -24.00 -18.32
CA PHE A 416 4.75 -23.54 -17.57
C PHE A 416 3.44 -24.17 -18.08
N VAL A 417 3.21 -24.20 -19.39
CA VAL A 417 2.00 -24.78 -19.98
C VAL A 417 1.95 -26.29 -19.74
N ALA A 418 3.07 -26.99 -19.90
CA ALA A 418 3.15 -28.43 -19.71
C ALA A 418 2.83 -28.83 -18.26
N PHE A 419 3.48 -28.18 -17.29
CA PHE A 419 3.53 -28.66 -15.90
C PHE A 419 2.62 -27.92 -14.92
N MET A 420 2.18 -26.69 -15.23
CA MET A 420 1.42 -25.86 -14.29
C MET A 420 0.05 -25.43 -14.81
N MET A 421 -0.07 -25.08 -16.10
CA MET A 421 -1.32 -24.58 -16.65
C MET A 421 -2.40 -25.69 -16.67
N PRO A 422 -3.56 -25.50 -16.00
CA PRO A 422 -4.71 -26.40 -16.10
C PRO A 422 -5.46 -26.20 -17.44
N GLU A 423 -6.17 -27.23 -17.89
CA GLU A 423 -7.18 -27.06 -18.94
C GLU A 423 -8.47 -26.52 -18.32
N THR A 424 -9.11 -25.54 -18.95
CA THR A 424 -10.33 -24.89 -18.47
C THR A 424 -11.56 -25.24 -19.31
N LYS A 425 -11.36 -25.82 -20.50
CA LYS A 425 -12.44 -26.18 -21.42
C LYS A 425 -13.41 -27.19 -20.77
N GLY A 426 -14.69 -26.80 -20.71
CA GLY A 426 -15.79 -27.67 -20.31
C GLY A 426 -15.85 -27.99 -18.82
N ILE A 427 -15.02 -27.33 -17.99
CA ILE A 427 -15.03 -27.47 -16.53
C ILE A 427 -15.85 -26.32 -15.95
N THR A 428 -16.75 -26.63 -15.01
CA THR A 428 -17.51 -25.58 -14.32
C THR A 428 -16.58 -24.74 -13.42
N LEU A 429 -16.92 -23.46 -13.23
CA LEU A 429 -16.06 -22.53 -12.48
C LEU A 429 -15.93 -22.94 -11.01
N GLU A 430 -17.01 -23.48 -10.44
CA GLU A 430 -17.06 -23.99 -9.07
C GLU A 430 -16.18 -25.24 -8.91
N GLU A 431 -16.15 -26.11 -9.91
CA GLU A 431 -15.31 -27.32 -9.95
C GLU A 431 -13.83 -27.00 -10.18
N LEU A 432 -13.54 -26.02 -11.05
CA LEU A 432 -12.19 -25.52 -11.25
C LEU A 432 -11.66 -24.84 -9.97
N GLY A 433 -12.47 -24.03 -9.29
CA GLY A 433 -12.12 -23.43 -8.00
C GLY A 433 -11.81 -24.46 -6.89
N LYS A 434 -12.53 -25.60 -6.87
CA LYS A 434 -12.25 -26.72 -5.95
C LYS A 434 -10.98 -27.50 -6.33
N THR A 435 -10.73 -27.67 -7.62
CA THR A 435 -9.54 -28.37 -8.13
C THR A 435 -8.27 -27.55 -7.90
N LEU A 436 -8.36 -26.23 -8.13
CA LEU A 436 -7.29 -25.27 -7.88
C LEU A 436 -7.07 -24.98 -6.38
N SER A 437 -7.91 -25.47 -5.47
CA SER A 437 -7.73 -25.32 -4.02
C SER A 437 -7.06 -26.54 -3.33
N LYS A 438 -7.15 -27.76 -3.88
CA LYS A 438 -6.55 -29.00 -3.31
C LYS A 438 -5.02 -29.13 -3.50
N ASN A 439 -4.37 -29.87 -2.58
CA ASN A 439 -2.92 -29.92 -2.27
C ASN A 439 -1.95 -30.52 -3.31
N ASN A 440 -2.30 -30.74 -4.58
CA ASN A 440 -1.37 -31.29 -5.59
C ASN A 440 -0.34 -30.27 -6.13
N LYS A 441 -0.10 -29.18 -5.39
CA LYS A 441 0.47 -27.91 -5.87
C LYS A 441 1.99 -27.80 -5.76
N ILE A 442 2.64 -28.67 -4.99
CA ILE A 442 4.05 -28.51 -4.62
C ILE A 442 4.99 -29.17 -5.64
N GLU A 443 4.57 -30.23 -6.34
CA GLU A 443 5.43 -30.92 -7.32
C GLU A 443 5.64 -30.13 -8.62
N GLY A 444 4.59 -29.53 -9.18
CA GLY A 444 4.70 -28.74 -10.42
C GLY A 444 5.56 -27.49 -10.23
N LEU A 445 5.36 -26.79 -9.11
CA LEU A 445 6.15 -25.61 -8.74
C LEU A 445 7.62 -25.95 -8.51
N LYS A 446 7.91 -27.07 -7.83
CA LYS A 446 9.28 -27.58 -7.62
C LYS A 446 9.92 -27.99 -8.95
N LYS A 447 9.21 -28.69 -9.84
CA LYS A 447 9.75 -29.10 -11.15
C LYS A 447 10.13 -27.90 -12.02
N VAL A 448 9.28 -26.88 -12.09
CA VAL A 448 9.58 -25.65 -12.85
C VAL A 448 10.72 -24.86 -12.20
N ALA A 449 10.70 -24.66 -10.88
CA ALA A 449 11.79 -23.97 -10.18
C ALA A 449 13.14 -24.68 -10.35
N THR A 450 13.18 -26.01 -10.27
CA THR A 450 14.40 -26.81 -10.48
C THR A 450 14.91 -26.69 -11.92
N VAL A 451 14.04 -26.76 -12.93
CA VAL A 451 14.46 -26.64 -14.34
C VAL A 451 14.93 -25.21 -14.67
N THR A 452 14.27 -24.17 -14.14
CA THR A 452 14.68 -22.77 -14.31
C THR A 452 16.02 -22.48 -13.64
N ILE A 453 16.25 -22.97 -12.41
CA ILE A 453 17.53 -22.83 -11.71
C ILE A 453 18.65 -23.55 -12.48
N VAL A 454 18.41 -24.77 -12.98
CA VAL A 454 19.39 -25.52 -13.76
C VAL A 454 19.73 -24.82 -15.09
N MET A 455 18.76 -24.23 -15.79
CA MET A 455 19.04 -23.45 -17.01
C MET A 455 19.79 -22.14 -16.73
N PHE A 456 19.46 -21.40 -15.67
CA PHE A 456 20.20 -20.19 -15.30
C PHE A 456 21.66 -20.50 -14.96
N LEU A 457 21.92 -21.65 -14.31
CA LEU A 457 23.27 -22.12 -14.02
C LEU A 457 24.04 -22.53 -15.29
N ILE A 458 23.37 -23.00 -16.34
CA ILE A 458 24.00 -23.35 -17.63
C ILE A 458 24.37 -22.09 -18.43
N VAL A 459 23.57 -21.02 -18.34
CA VAL A 459 23.83 -19.75 -19.06
C VAL A 459 24.90 -18.89 -18.36
N SER A 460 25.05 -18.97 -17.04
CA SER A 460 26.10 -18.24 -16.29
C SER A 460 27.52 -18.79 -16.46
N CYS A 461 27.72 -19.90 -17.18
CA CYS A 461 29.05 -20.46 -17.45
C CYS A 461 29.56 -20.06 -18.85
N LYS A 462 29.87 -18.79 -19.06
CA LYS A 462 30.82 -18.37 -20.10
C LYS A 462 31.56 -17.09 -19.69
N ASN A 463 32.89 -17.20 -19.66
CA ASN A 463 33.87 -16.24 -19.20
C ASN A 463 33.61 -14.79 -19.68
N ILE A 464 33.43 -13.88 -18.73
CA ILE A 464 33.64 -12.44 -18.92
C ILE A 464 34.96 -12.10 -18.20
N PRO A 465 35.93 -11.47 -18.89
CA PRO A 465 37.20 -11.07 -18.27
C PRO A 465 36.97 -9.95 -17.25
N ASP A 466 37.78 -9.97 -16.19
CA ASP A 466 37.82 -8.99 -15.11
C ASP A 466 37.75 -7.55 -15.62
N SER A 467 36.58 -6.93 -15.50
CA SER A 467 36.45 -5.48 -15.55
C SER A 467 35.68 -5.02 -14.32
N LYS A 468 36.36 -4.17 -13.56
CA LYS A 468 35.96 -3.45 -12.34
C LYS A 468 34.50 -3.65 -11.94
N ALA A 469 34.32 -4.31 -10.79
CA ALA A 469 33.07 -4.29 -10.03
C ALA A 469 32.59 -2.84 -9.84
N GLN A 470 31.72 -2.39 -10.73
CA GLN A 470 30.78 -1.33 -10.42
C GLN A 470 29.70 -1.98 -9.57
N ASN A 471 29.59 -1.51 -8.33
CA ASN A 471 28.52 -1.87 -7.41
C ASN A 471 27.18 -1.68 -8.11
N LEU A 472 26.55 -2.77 -8.53
CA LEU A 472 25.13 -2.84 -8.79
C LEU A 472 24.43 -2.51 -7.47
N ASN A 473 23.98 -1.26 -7.32
CA ASN A 473 23.10 -0.86 -6.25
C ASN A 473 21.77 -1.61 -6.45
N ILE A 474 21.65 -2.76 -5.78
CA ILE A 474 20.36 -3.39 -5.54
C ILE A 474 19.56 -2.35 -4.76
N SER A 475 18.55 -1.74 -5.39
CA SER A 475 17.56 -0.92 -4.70
C SER A 475 16.94 -1.81 -3.61
N GLN A 476 17.26 -1.54 -2.35
CA GLN A 476 16.60 -2.20 -1.22
C GLN A 476 15.11 -1.85 -1.27
N SER A 477 14.23 -2.81 -0.97
CA SER A 477 12.79 -2.52 -0.89
C SER A 477 12.50 -1.56 0.26
N GLU A 478 11.42 -0.78 0.14
CA GLU A 478 10.93 0.12 1.21
C GLU A 478 10.83 -0.63 2.55
N GLU A 479 10.19 -1.80 2.54
CA GLU A 479 10.03 -2.61 3.74
C GLU A 479 11.38 -3.04 4.35
N ALA A 480 12.39 -3.35 3.52
CA ALA A 480 13.72 -3.68 4.03
C ALA A 480 14.38 -2.48 4.72
N LEU A 481 14.16 -1.27 4.20
CA LEU A 481 14.68 -0.02 4.75
C LEU A 481 13.93 0.41 6.01
N TYR A 482 12.59 0.34 6.01
CA TYR A 482 11.78 1.08 6.97
C TYR A 482 11.06 0.25 8.03
N ARG A 483 10.81 -1.05 7.79
CA ARG A 483 10.16 -1.90 8.79
C ARG A 483 11.02 -1.99 10.05
N PRO A 484 10.53 -1.54 11.22
CA PRO A 484 11.20 -1.67 12.50
C PRO A 484 11.56 -3.14 12.78
N ASN A 485 12.67 -3.36 13.46
CA ASN A 485 13.13 -4.69 13.85
C ASN A 485 12.41 -5.21 15.10
N PHE A 486 11.99 -4.33 16.01
CA PHE A 486 11.43 -4.76 17.30
C PHE A 486 10.28 -3.91 17.83
N HIS A 487 9.93 -2.81 17.17
CA HIS A 487 8.69 -2.11 17.46
C HIS A 487 7.51 -2.85 16.84
N PHE A 488 6.41 -2.99 17.59
CA PHE A 488 5.21 -3.61 17.03
C PHE A 488 4.66 -2.76 15.88
N THR A 489 4.25 -3.47 14.84
CA THR A 489 3.60 -2.91 13.68
C THR A 489 2.72 -3.99 13.05
N PRO A 490 1.56 -3.67 12.44
CA PRO A 490 0.75 -4.70 11.80
C PRO A 490 1.49 -5.25 10.56
N LYS A 491 1.26 -6.51 10.19
CA LYS A 491 1.86 -7.10 8.98
C LYS A 491 1.62 -6.22 7.76
N GLU A 492 0.39 -5.74 7.61
CA GLU A 492 -0.03 -4.87 6.50
C GLU A 492 -0.95 -3.76 7.02
N HIS A 493 -1.19 -2.75 6.20
CA HIS A 493 -2.17 -1.68 6.34
C HIS A 493 -1.96 -0.69 7.51
N TRP A 494 -3.00 0.09 7.80
CA TRP A 494 -2.97 1.20 8.75
C TRP A 494 -3.17 0.75 10.19
N MET A 495 -2.32 1.22 11.09
CA MET A 495 -2.53 1.18 12.54
C MET A 495 -2.42 2.58 13.17
N ASN A 496 -3.26 2.84 14.17
CA ASN A 496 -3.05 3.94 15.13
C ASN A 496 -3.03 3.47 16.60
N ASP A 497 -4.00 3.91 17.39
CA ASP A 497 -3.96 3.88 18.86
C ASP A 497 -3.87 2.44 19.40
N PRO A 498 -3.06 2.19 20.44
CA PRO A 498 -3.16 0.95 21.21
C PRO A 498 -4.48 0.92 22.00
N ASN A 499 -5.15 -0.23 22.01
CA ASN A 499 -6.43 -0.45 22.65
C ASN A 499 -6.44 -1.74 23.48
N GLY A 500 -7.46 -1.87 24.33
CA GLY A 500 -7.82 -3.16 24.91
C GLY A 500 -6.72 -3.89 25.67
N MET A 501 -5.68 -3.20 26.14
CA MET A 501 -4.47 -3.85 26.62
C MET A 501 -4.68 -4.49 28.00
N PHE A 502 -4.54 -5.82 28.08
CA PHE A 502 -4.64 -6.58 29.33
C PHE A 502 -3.61 -7.72 29.37
N PHE A 503 -3.29 -8.20 30.57
CA PHE A 503 -2.48 -9.39 30.78
C PHE A 503 -3.31 -10.52 31.37
N LEU A 504 -3.22 -11.71 30.78
CA LEU A 504 -3.88 -12.91 31.28
C LEU A 504 -3.10 -14.15 30.85
N ASN A 505 -3.02 -15.16 31.74
CA ASN A 505 -2.40 -16.45 31.42
C ASN A 505 -0.99 -16.34 30.81
N ASN A 506 -0.15 -15.51 31.43
CA ASN A 506 1.21 -15.21 30.98
C ASN A 506 1.26 -14.67 29.55
N THR A 507 0.29 -13.84 29.15
CA THR A 507 0.19 -13.26 27.81
C THR A 507 -0.18 -11.80 27.93
N TYR A 508 0.59 -10.93 27.29
CA TYR A 508 0.25 -9.53 27.06
C TYR A 508 -0.57 -9.43 25.79
N HIS A 509 -1.76 -8.84 25.88
CA HIS A 509 -2.60 -8.54 24.74
C HIS A 509 -2.42 -7.08 24.32
N LEU A 510 -2.27 -6.86 23.03
CA LEU A 510 -2.25 -5.56 22.39
C LEU A 510 -3.35 -5.55 21.34
N PHE A 511 -4.41 -4.79 21.55
CA PHE A 511 -5.32 -4.44 20.47
C PHE A 511 -4.93 -3.08 19.92
N PHE A 512 -5.40 -2.75 18.73
CA PHE A 512 -5.05 -1.48 18.11
C PHE A 512 -6.07 -1.07 17.06
N GLN A 513 -6.26 0.23 16.90
CA GLN A 513 -7.07 0.76 15.81
C GLN A 513 -6.45 0.34 14.47
N TYR A 514 -7.24 -0.34 13.66
CA TYR A 514 -6.77 -1.00 12.45
C TYR A 514 -7.72 -0.78 11.27
N TYR A 515 -7.17 -0.58 10.07
CA TYR A 515 -7.97 -0.62 8.83
C TYR A 515 -7.42 -1.71 7.90
N PRO A 516 -8.10 -2.86 7.77
CA PRO A 516 -7.60 -4.00 7.02
C PRO A 516 -7.67 -3.85 5.50
N ASP A 517 -8.36 -2.83 4.97
CA ASP A 517 -8.56 -2.69 3.52
C ASP A 517 -7.72 -1.56 2.90
N GLY A 518 -6.83 -0.92 3.67
CA GLY A 518 -6.02 0.15 3.14
C GLY A 518 -4.94 0.68 4.08
N ASN A 519 -3.88 1.22 3.50
CA ASN A 519 -2.75 1.75 4.25
C ASN A 519 -2.91 3.22 4.70
N LYS A 520 -4.14 3.68 4.93
CA LYS A 520 -4.48 5.01 5.46
C LYS A 520 -5.65 4.87 6.42
N TRP A 521 -5.92 5.89 7.23
CA TRP A 521 -7.08 5.85 8.12
C TRP A 521 -8.39 5.63 7.34
N GLY A 522 -9.26 4.77 7.84
CA GLY A 522 -10.51 4.35 7.19
C GLY A 522 -11.52 3.75 8.18
N PRO A 523 -12.47 2.92 7.72
CA PRO A 523 -13.37 2.15 8.58
C PRO A 523 -12.62 1.35 9.65
N MET A 524 -12.64 1.85 10.88
CA MET A 524 -11.79 1.34 11.95
C MET A 524 -12.31 0.03 12.55
N HIS A 525 -11.37 -0.87 12.83
CA HIS A 525 -11.51 -2.14 13.51
C HIS A 525 -10.58 -2.16 14.73
N TRP A 526 -10.70 -3.17 15.60
CA TRP A 526 -9.62 -3.53 16.51
C TRP A 526 -8.83 -4.71 15.96
N GLY A 527 -7.59 -4.44 15.52
CA GLY A 527 -6.57 -5.46 15.32
C GLY A 527 -6.12 -6.06 16.65
N HIS A 528 -5.38 -7.16 16.62
CA HIS A 528 -4.95 -7.87 17.82
C HIS A 528 -3.56 -8.50 17.62
N ALA A 529 -2.71 -8.37 18.63
CA ALA A 529 -1.45 -9.08 18.76
C ALA A 529 -1.23 -9.53 20.20
N THR A 530 -0.44 -10.59 20.36
CA THR A 530 -0.08 -11.13 21.68
C THR A 530 1.42 -11.25 21.82
N SER A 531 1.90 -11.14 23.05
CA SER A 531 3.31 -11.35 23.38
C SER A 531 3.46 -12.03 24.73
N LYS A 532 4.57 -12.76 24.90
CA LYS A 532 4.99 -13.32 26.20
C LYS A 532 5.95 -12.40 26.96
N ASP A 533 6.54 -11.41 26.29
CA ASP A 533 7.65 -10.62 26.82
C ASP A 533 7.64 -9.15 26.37
N LEU A 534 6.56 -8.69 25.75
CA LEU A 534 6.36 -7.33 25.22
C LEU A 534 7.26 -6.97 24.03
N ILE A 535 8.16 -7.85 23.59
CA ILE A 535 9.11 -7.58 22.50
C ILE A 535 8.74 -8.37 21.25
N ILE A 536 8.51 -9.68 21.39
CA ILE A 536 8.12 -10.53 20.26
C ILE A 536 6.60 -10.60 20.24
N TRP A 537 6.03 -10.06 19.16
CA TRP A 537 4.59 -9.98 18.97
C TRP A 537 4.13 -10.95 17.89
N GLU A 538 3.08 -11.70 18.20
CA GLU A 538 2.36 -12.52 17.24
C GLU A 538 1.02 -11.86 16.92
N GLU A 539 0.90 -11.34 15.70
CA GLU A 539 -0.37 -10.77 15.23
C GLU A 539 -1.43 -11.86 15.06
N GLN A 540 -2.57 -11.64 15.70
CA GLN A 540 -3.74 -12.49 15.77
C GLN A 540 -4.82 -12.03 14.77
N PRO A 541 -5.90 -12.80 14.57
CA PRO A 541 -7.06 -12.33 13.82
C PRO A 541 -7.64 -11.02 14.41
N ILE A 542 -8.27 -10.21 13.56
CA ILE A 542 -8.98 -8.99 13.98
C ILE A 542 -10.02 -9.35 15.05
N ALA A 543 -10.03 -8.59 16.13
CA ALA A 543 -10.85 -8.83 17.31
C ALA A 543 -12.27 -8.29 17.17
N LEU A 544 -12.41 -7.04 16.72
CA LEU A 544 -13.71 -6.38 16.56
C LEU A 544 -13.83 -5.76 15.17
N TYR A 545 -14.90 -6.15 14.47
CA TYR A 545 -15.29 -5.60 13.17
C TYR A 545 -16.40 -4.55 13.34
N PRO A 546 -16.47 -3.52 12.48
CA PRO A 546 -17.64 -2.65 12.34
C PRO A 546 -18.94 -3.44 12.19
N ASP A 547 -20.05 -2.87 12.64
CA ASP A 547 -21.39 -3.43 12.45
C ASP A 547 -22.41 -2.32 12.11
N GLU A 548 -23.70 -2.60 12.30
CA GLU A 548 -24.80 -1.67 12.05
C GLU A 548 -24.72 -0.38 12.91
N LEU A 549 -24.01 -0.39 14.04
CA LEU A 549 -23.77 0.79 14.89
C LEU A 549 -22.58 1.63 14.42
N GLY A 550 -21.77 1.13 13.48
CA GLY A 550 -20.71 1.88 12.82
C GLY A 550 -19.30 1.32 13.05
N TYR A 551 -18.31 2.19 12.94
CA TYR A 551 -16.88 1.85 13.08
C TYR A 551 -16.51 1.61 14.54
N ILE A 552 -15.46 0.81 14.76
CA ILE A 552 -14.91 0.51 16.09
C ILE A 552 -13.77 1.48 16.37
N PHE A 553 -14.03 2.45 17.22
CA PHE A 553 -13.05 3.43 17.69
C PHE A 553 -12.39 2.96 18.99
N SER A 554 -11.41 3.74 19.45
CA SER A 554 -10.55 3.40 20.58
C SER A 554 -11.32 3.14 21.88
N GLY A 555 -10.63 2.44 22.78
CA GLY A 555 -11.17 2.01 24.06
C GLY A 555 -10.23 1.07 24.81
N SER A 556 -10.76 0.39 25.82
CA SER A 556 -9.98 -0.41 26.78
C SER A 556 -10.62 -1.77 27.03
N ALA A 557 -9.90 -2.65 27.74
CA ALA A 557 -10.43 -3.95 28.15
C ALA A 557 -9.97 -4.29 29.56
N VAL A 558 -10.83 -4.99 30.29
CA VAL A 558 -10.62 -5.41 31.67
C VAL A 558 -10.92 -6.90 31.82
N VAL A 559 -10.22 -7.55 32.74
CA VAL A 559 -10.52 -8.92 33.16
C VAL A 559 -11.46 -8.83 34.34
N ASP A 560 -12.72 -9.24 34.15
CA ASP A 560 -13.78 -9.18 35.17
C ASP A 560 -13.74 -10.45 36.03
N THR A 561 -12.82 -10.47 37.00
CA THR A 561 -12.51 -11.65 37.82
C THR A 561 -13.69 -12.12 38.66
N GLU A 562 -14.51 -11.19 39.13
CA GLU A 562 -15.69 -11.46 39.95
C GLU A 562 -16.96 -11.69 39.11
N ASN A 563 -16.84 -11.71 37.77
CA ASN A 563 -17.95 -11.88 36.84
C ASN A 563 -19.11 -10.90 37.13
N THR A 564 -18.77 -9.65 37.48
CA THR A 564 -19.73 -8.59 37.76
C THR A 564 -20.63 -8.28 36.56
N SER A 565 -20.11 -8.47 35.35
CA SER A 565 -20.86 -8.34 34.10
C SER A 565 -21.90 -9.44 33.89
N GLY A 566 -21.70 -10.61 34.50
CA GLY A 566 -22.52 -11.81 34.29
C GLY A 566 -22.28 -12.54 32.97
N PHE A 567 -21.24 -12.18 32.20
CA PHE A 567 -20.91 -12.85 30.92
C PHE A 567 -20.14 -14.17 31.09
N GLY A 568 -19.51 -14.37 32.25
CA GLY A 568 -18.67 -15.51 32.54
C GLY A 568 -19.44 -16.83 32.57
N ASN A 569 -18.78 -17.89 32.11
CA ASN A 569 -19.30 -19.27 32.09
C ASN A 569 -18.83 -20.12 33.30
N GLY A 570 -18.16 -19.49 34.28
CA GLY A 570 -17.62 -20.15 35.48
C GLY A 570 -16.28 -20.87 35.29
N THR A 571 -15.68 -20.87 34.10
CA THR A 571 -14.39 -21.54 33.84
C THR A 571 -13.23 -20.55 33.71
N ILE A 572 -13.45 -19.44 32.99
CA ILE A 572 -12.47 -18.38 32.77
C ILE A 572 -13.19 -17.06 33.07
N PRO A 573 -12.56 -16.11 33.79
CA PRO A 573 -13.16 -14.79 33.99
C PRO A 573 -13.39 -14.11 32.63
N PRO A 574 -14.57 -13.53 32.38
CA PRO A 574 -14.82 -12.84 31.13
C PRO A 574 -13.87 -11.65 31.00
N ILE A 575 -13.32 -11.45 29.80
CA ILE A 575 -12.67 -10.20 29.45
C ILE A 575 -13.72 -9.32 28.81
N VAL A 576 -13.88 -8.09 29.28
CA VAL A 576 -14.84 -7.12 28.74
C VAL A 576 -14.07 -5.97 28.10
N ALA A 577 -14.24 -5.81 26.79
CA ALA A 577 -13.79 -4.65 26.04
C ALA A 577 -14.89 -3.60 26.06
N ILE A 578 -14.51 -2.35 26.31
CA ILE A 578 -15.36 -1.18 26.16
C ILE A 578 -14.74 -0.25 25.12
N PHE A 579 -15.54 0.20 24.17
CA PHE A 579 -15.05 0.90 23.00
C PHE A 579 -16.11 1.87 22.47
N THR A 580 -15.66 2.80 21.63
CA THR A 580 -16.56 3.76 20.99
C THR A 580 -17.10 3.18 19.68
N HIS A 581 -18.40 3.14 19.49
CA HIS A 581 -19.01 3.01 18.17
C HIS A 581 -19.15 4.41 17.55
N HIS A 582 -18.60 4.57 16.34
CA HIS A 582 -18.67 5.80 15.54
C HIS A 582 -19.58 5.59 14.33
N ASP A 583 -20.68 6.34 14.26
CA ASP A 583 -21.64 6.32 13.15
C ASP A 583 -21.23 7.35 12.07
N PRO A 584 -20.58 6.93 10.97
CA PRO A 584 -20.10 7.85 9.94
C PRO A 584 -21.23 8.52 9.15
N VAL A 585 -22.44 7.94 9.16
CA VAL A 585 -23.60 8.52 8.48
C VAL A 585 -24.12 9.70 9.29
N LYS A 586 -24.30 9.53 10.60
CA LYS A 586 -24.72 10.61 11.49
C LYS A 586 -23.69 11.73 11.58
N GLU A 587 -22.39 11.40 11.61
CA GLU A 587 -21.32 12.40 11.56
C GLU A 587 -21.44 13.26 10.29
N LYS A 588 -21.62 12.63 9.13
CA LYS A 588 -21.76 13.32 7.84
C LYS A 588 -23.03 14.18 7.76
N GLU A 589 -24.08 13.78 8.47
CA GLU A 589 -25.31 14.57 8.65
C GLU A 589 -25.15 15.71 9.67
N ALA A 590 -23.95 15.90 10.23
CA ALA A 590 -23.64 16.88 11.28
C ALA A 590 -24.50 16.74 12.55
N LYS A 591 -24.98 15.52 12.84
CA LYS A 591 -25.57 15.19 14.14
C LYS A 591 -24.47 15.15 15.20
N VAL A 592 -24.83 15.21 16.47
CA VAL A 592 -23.89 15.22 17.61
C VAL A 592 -23.76 13.82 18.23
N GLU A 593 -24.76 12.96 18.04
CA GLU A 593 -24.89 11.66 18.72
C GLU A 593 -24.24 10.49 17.96
N PHE A 594 -23.18 10.76 17.20
CA PHE A 594 -22.53 9.76 16.35
C PHE A 594 -21.49 8.90 17.08
N GLU A 595 -20.98 9.32 18.24
CA GLU A 595 -20.06 8.52 19.07
C GLU A 595 -20.76 8.03 20.34
N ASN A 596 -20.84 6.71 20.55
CA ASN A 596 -21.50 6.08 21.71
C ASN A 596 -20.62 4.94 22.28
N GLN A 597 -20.72 4.64 23.58
CA GLN A 597 -19.87 3.60 24.19
C GLN A 597 -20.58 2.25 24.20
N SER A 598 -19.89 1.23 23.72
CA SER A 598 -20.38 -0.14 23.57
C SER A 598 -19.41 -1.13 24.22
N ILE A 599 -19.88 -2.33 24.52
CA ILE A 599 -19.06 -3.40 25.08
C ILE A 599 -19.11 -4.67 24.24
N ALA A 600 -18.03 -5.43 24.31
CA ALA A 600 -17.95 -6.81 23.86
C ALA A 600 -17.25 -7.63 24.94
N TYR A 601 -17.48 -8.94 24.95
CA TYR A 601 -16.82 -9.84 25.90
C TYR A 601 -16.19 -11.04 25.21
N SER A 602 -15.15 -11.58 25.84
CA SER A 602 -14.45 -12.78 25.43
C SER A 602 -14.42 -13.79 26.56
N LEU A 603 -14.63 -15.06 26.20
CA LEU A 603 -14.60 -16.22 27.10
C LEU A 603 -13.48 -17.21 26.75
N ASP A 604 -12.56 -16.81 25.87
CA ASP A 604 -11.50 -17.66 25.31
C ASP A 604 -10.12 -17.00 25.36
N ASN A 605 -9.87 -16.20 26.40
CA ASN A 605 -8.65 -15.41 26.60
C ASN A 605 -8.45 -14.29 25.57
N GLY A 606 -9.52 -13.66 25.09
CA GLY A 606 -9.44 -12.52 24.18
C GLY A 606 -9.16 -12.90 22.72
N ASN A 607 -9.35 -14.16 22.33
CA ASN A 607 -9.13 -14.62 20.96
C ASN A 607 -10.36 -14.33 20.08
N THR A 608 -11.56 -14.47 20.63
CA THR A 608 -12.82 -14.11 19.97
C THR A 608 -13.68 -13.25 20.88
N TRP A 609 -14.52 -12.42 20.26
CA TRP A 609 -15.33 -11.41 20.95
C TRP A 609 -16.79 -11.49 20.52
N ILE A 610 -17.68 -11.39 21.50
CA ILE A 610 -19.13 -11.33 21.33
C ILE A 610 -19.56 -9.92 21.74
N LYS A 611 -20.13 -9.15 20.80
CA LYS A 611 -20.69 -7.84 21.11
C LYS A 611 -21.97 -8.01 21.93
N TYR A 612 -22.18 -7.13 22.90
CA TYR A 612 -23.37 -7.16 23.73
C TYR A 612 -24.61 -6.69 22.97
N ASP A 613 -25.68 -7.48 22.99
CA ASP A 613 -26.89 -7.22 22.20
C ASP A 613 -27.58 -5.89 22.53
N ASN A 614 -27.45 -5.40 23.77
CA ASN A 614 -28.06 -4.13 24.18
C ASN A 614 -27.13 -2.91 24.00
N ASN A 615 -26.10 -3.03 23.18
CA ASN A 615 -25.26 -1.88 22.84
C ASN A 615 -26.06 -0.76 22.15
N PRO A 616 -25.65 0.52 22.33
CA PRO A 616 -24.57 1.00 23.20
C PRO A 616 -24.98 1.05 24.70
N VAL A 617 -24.03 0.76 25.60
CA VAL A 617 -24.20 0.82 27.06
C VAL A 617 -24.16 2.23 27.63
N LEU A 618 -23.51 3.17 26.95
CA LEU A 618 -23.54 4.59 27.29
C LEU A 618 -23.79 5.43 26.03
N LYS A 619 -25.01 5.93 25.91
CA LYS A 619 -25.42 6.80 24.81
C LYS A 619 -24.83 8.19 24.95
N ASN A 620 -24.53 8.80 23.81
CA ASN A 620 -24.06 10.17 23.74
C ASN A 620 -25.13 11.14 24.31
N PRO A 621 -24.80 11.97 25.31
CA PRO A 621 -25.75 12.92 25.91
C PRO A 621 -25.85 14.26 25.14
N GLY A 622 -25.41 14.32 23.88
CA GLY A 622 -25.37 15.54 23.07
C GLY A 622 -24.03 16.27 23.08
N ILE A 623 -22.92 15.50 23.09
CA ILE A 623 -21.54 16.00 23.08
C ILE A 623 -20.88 15.53 21.78
N LYS A 624 -20.27 16.48 21.04
CA LYS A 624 -19.75 16.24 19.70
C LYS A 624 -18.66 15.18 19.66
N ASP A 625 -17.66 15.33 20.51
CA ASP A 625 -16.55 14.39 20.67
C ASP A 625 -16.76 13.68 22.00
N PHE A 626 -17.08 12.38 21.97
CA PHE A 626 -17.49 11.58 23.12
C PHE A 626 -16.99 10.14 22.94
N ARG A 627 -15.70 9.92 23.22
CA ARG A 627 -14.99 8.69 22.82
C ARG A 627 -13.87 8.28 23.78
N ASP A 628 -13.28 7.14 23.45
CA ASP A 628 -12.10 6.54 24.07
C ASP A 628 -12.27 6.15 25.55
N PRO A 629 -13.20 5.24 25.88
CA PRO A 629 -13.46 4.83 27.25
C PRO A 629 -12.29 4.03 27.83
N LYS A 630 -11.63 4.57 28.86
CA LYS A 630 -10.72 3.81 29.74
C LYS A 630 -11.46 3.33 30.97
N VAL A 631 -11.48 2.03 31.18
CA VAL A 631 -12.07 1.41 32.38
C VAL A 631 -11.02 0.74 33.23
N LEU A 632 -11.18 0.86 34.55
CA LEU A 632 -10.50 0.05 35.55
C LEU A 632 -11.44 -0.29 36.71
N TRP A 633 -11.03 -1.26 37.53
CA TRP A 633 -11.66 -1.55 38.81
C TRP A 633 -11.03 -0.71 39.93
N ASP A 634 -11.85 0.03 40.67
CA ASP A 634 -11.45 0.78 41.85
C ASP A 634 -11.67 -0.06 43.11
N GLU A 635 -10.63 -0.78 43.53
CA GLU A 635 -10.64 -1.67 44.68
C GLU A 635 -11.07 -0.98 45.98
N LYS A 636 -10.76 0.31 46.16
CA LYS A 636 -11.07 1.00 47.41
C LYS A 636 -12.57 1.24 47.58
N HIS A 637 -13.25 1.54 46.48
CA HIS A 637 -14.67 1.88 46.48
C HIS A 637 -15.55 0.78 45.88
N GLN A 638 -14.96 -0.33 45.43
CA GLN A 638 -15.63 -1.52 44.90
C GLN A 638 -16.56 -1.19 43.73
N GLN A 639 -16.03 -0.48 42.73
CA GLN A 639 -16.75 -0.06 41.53
C GLN A 639 -15.85 -0.06 40.31
N TRP A 640 -16.42 -0.26 39.12
CA TRP A 640 -15.77 0.06 37.87
C TRP A 640 -15.79 1.57 37.67
N VAL A 641 -14.68 2.15 37.21
CA VAL A 641 -14.58 3.58 36.89
C VAL A 641 -14.19 3.72 35.43
N MET A 642 -14.93 4.53 34.69
CA MET A 642 -14.62 4.94 33.32
C MET A 642 -14.14 6.39 33.29
N ALA A 643 -12.97 6.62 32.71
CA ALA A 643 -12.57 7.92 32.21
C ALA A 643 -12.86 7.99 30.71
N LEU A 644 -13.66 8.98 30.30
CA LEU A 644 -14.11 9.16 28.92
C LEU A 644 -13.77 10.56 28.43
N ALA A 645 -13.16 10.65 27.25
CA ALA A 645 -12.92 11.93 26.61
C ALA A 645 -14.21 12.52 26.05
N ALA A 646 -14.48 13.77 26.44
CA ALA A 646 -15.68 14.50 26.09
C ALA A 646 -15.30 15.92 25.67
N ASN A 647 -15.02 16.12 24.38
CA ASN A 647 -14.55 17.38 23.80
C ASN A 647 -13.20 17.85 24.37
N ASP A 648 -13.22 18.76 25.34
CA ASP A 648 -12.05 19.40 25.93
C ASP A 648 -11.84 18.98 27.39
N ARG A 649 -12.47 17.90 27.85
CA ARG A 649 -12.43 17.46 29.25
C ARG A 649 -12.68 15.96 29.38
N ILE A 650 -12.37 15.44 30.56
CA ILE A 650 -12.72 14.07 30.95
C ILE A 650 -14.02 14.04 31.74
N LYS A 651 -14.86 13.07 31.41
CA LYS A 651 -16.03 12.67 32.19
C LYS A 651 -15.73 11.35 32.89
N LEU A 652 -15.95 11.33 34.21
CA LEU A 652 -15.84 10.14 35.03
C LEU A 652 -17.22 9.52 35.23
N TYR A 653 -17.31 8.20 35.05
CA TYR A 653 -18.50 7.41 35.32
C TYR A 653 -18.16 6.22 36.22
N SER A 654 -19.14 5.68 36.94
CA SER A 654 -19.02 4.40 37.63
C SER A 654 -20.05 3.39 37.16
N SER A 655 -19.73 2.11 37.38
CA SER A 655 -20.62 0.99 37.15
C SER A 655 -20.34 -0.11 38.16
N ILE A 656 -21.35 -0.91 38.48
CA ILE A 656 -21.19 -2.15 39.26
C ILE A 656 -21.12 -3.40 38.38
N ASP A 657 -21.49 -3.29 37.10
CA ASP A 657 -21.71 -4.45 36.22
C ASP A 657 -21.21 -4.25 34.77
N LEU A 658 -20.48 -3.16 34.50
CA LEU A 658 -19.96 -2.74 33.19
C LEU A 658 -21.02 -2.39 32.13
N LYS A 659 -22.31 -2.54 32.45
CA LYS A 659 -23.44 -2.34 31.52
C LYS A 659 -24.20 -1.06 31.85
N GLU A 660 -24.45 -0.79 33.13
CA GLU A 660 -25.10 0.43 33.57
C GLU A 660 -24.08 1.43 34.11
N TRP A 661 -24.02 2.62 33.50
CA TRP A 661 -23.04 3.66 33.82
C TRP A 661 -23.69 4.89 34.44
N HIS A 662 -23.16 5.33 35.58
CA HIS A 662 -23.60 6.53 36.31
C HIS A 662 -22.55 7.61 36.25
N PHE A 663 -22.94 8.82 35.85
CA PHE A 663 -22.03 9.96 35.82
C PHE A 663 -21.58 10.35 37.23
N LEU A 664 -20.27 10.55 37.41
CA LEU A 664 -19.65 10.95 38.67
C LEU A 664 -19.27 12.44 38.66
N SER A 665 -18.35 12.83 37.78
CA SER A 665 -17.78 14.18 37.76
C SER A 665 -17.12 14.51 36.41
N ASN A 666 -16.70 15.77 36.24
CA ASN A 666 -15.88 16.21 35.11
C ASN A 666 -14.50 16.66 35.61
N PHE A 667 -13.46 16.49 34.80
CA PHE A 667 -12.11 16.97 35.07
C PHE A 667 -11.48 17.63 33.83
N GLY A 668 -10.67 18.66 34.02
CA GLY A 668 -9.78 19.18 32.97
C GLY A 668 -10.18 20.53 32.34
N ASN A 669 -11.37 21.06 32.62
CA ASN A 669 -11.81 22.35 32.06
C ASN A 669 -10.83 23.48 32.44
N GLY A 670 -10.15 24.08 31.46
CA GLY A 670 -9.16 25.15 31.67
C GLY A 670 -7.82 24.69 32.29
N LEU A 671 -7.61 23.38 32.46
CA LEU A 671 -6.40 22.80 33.04
C LEU A 671 -5.62 22.04 31.97
N GLY A 672 -4.32 22.28 31.85
CA GLY A 672 -3.50 21.61 30.83
C GLY A 672 -3.57 22.26 29.45
N ALA A 673 -3.10 21.53 28.45
CA ALA A 673 -3.18 21.92 27.05
C ALA A 673 -4.59 21.66 26.47
N HIS A 674 -5.11 22.65 25.75
CA HIS A 674 -6.43 22.64 25.09
C HIS A 674 -6.34 23.08 23.61
N GLY A 675 -5.22 22.76 22.95
CA GLY A 675 -4.99 23.16 21.55
C GLY A 675 -5.86 22.42 20.52
N GLY A 676 -6.57 21.38 20.96
CA GLY A 676 -7.38 20.48 20.14
C GLY A 676 -8.21 19.55 21.01
N VAL A 677 -8.84 18.56 20.38
CA VAL A 677 -9.75 17.63 21.06
C VAL A 677 -8.94 16.72 21.98
N TRP A 678 -9.45 16.50 23.19
CA TRP A 678 -8.91 15.52 24.13
C TRP A 678 -9.32 14.11 23.70
N GLU A 679 -8.37 13.19 23.68
CA GLU A 679 -8.54 11.80 23.23
C GLU A 679 -7.75 10.84 24.14
N CYS A 680 -8.09 9.55 24.10
CA CYS A 680 -7.34 8.46 24.74
C CYS A 680 -6.92 8.76 26.20
N PRO A 681 -7.86 8.96 27.14
CA PRO A 681 -7.52 9.04 28.55
C PRO A 681 -6.97 7.71 29.06
N ASP A 682 -6.08 7.77 30.05
CA ASP A 682 -5.73 6.60 30.86
C ASP A 682 -5.64 6.97 32.33
N PHE A 683 -6.47 6.34 33.16
CA PHE A 683 -6.67 6.72 34.55
C PHE A 683 -6.34 5.55 35.47
N PHE A 684 -5.40 5.73 36.41
CA PHE A 684 -4.96 4.64 37.28
C PHE A 684 -4.28 5.15 38.55
N PRO A 685 -4.35 4.39 39.66
CA PRO A 685 -3.56 4.67 40.85
C PRO A 685 -2.10 4.21 40.67
N MET A 686 -1.17 4.92 41.32
CA MET A 686 0.24 4.57 41.41
C MET A 686 0.80 4.85 42.80
N GLN A 687 1.65 3.95 43.25
CA GLN A 687 2.49 4.17 44.43
C GLN A 687 3.68 5.06 44.06
N VAL A 688 3.99 6.02 44.91
CA VAL A 688 5.21 6.83 44.79
C VAL A 688 6.42 5.94 45.10
N GLU A 689 7.43 5.95 44.22
CA GLU A 689 8.67 5.20 44.34
C GLU A 689 9.29 5.39 45.73
N ASN A 690 9.67 4.28 46.38
CA ASN A 690 10.26 4.26 47.72
C ASN A 690 9.38 4.90 48.82
N SER A 691 8.06 4.95 48.65
CA SER A 691 7.10 5.51 49.61
C SER A 691 5.85 4.63 49.70
N THR A 692 5.05 4.77 50.74
CA THR A 692 3.69 4.16 50.84
C THR A 692 2.59 5.08 50.30
N GLU A 693 2.96 6.30 49.89
CA GLU A 693 2.05 7.29 49.34
C GLU A 693 1.48 6.81 48.00
N MET A 694 0.15 6.90 47.85
CA MET A 694 -0.58 6.61 46.62
C MET A 694 -1.09 7.90 46.00
N LYS A 695 -0.99 8.01 44.68
CA LYS A 695 -1.63 9.08 43.89
C LYS A 695 -2.34 8.49 42.69
N TRP A 696 -3.29 9.23 42.16
CA TRP A 696 -3.96 8.93 40.91
C TRP A 696 -3.30 9.72 39.77
N VAL A 697 -3.13 9.03 38.65
CA VAL A 697 -2.54 9.56 37.43
C VAL A 697 -3.60 9.52 36.34
N LEU A 698 -3.74 10.62 35.62
CA LEU A 698 -4.52 10.71 34.38
C LEU A 698 -3.56 11.07 33.25
N LEU A 699 -3.35 10.14 32.31
CA LEU A 699 -2.76 10.46 31.01
C LEU A 699 -3.87 10.96 30.09
N GLN A 700 -3.57 11.96 29.27
CA GLN A 700 -4.54 12.60 28.40
C GLN A 700 -3.88 12.97 27.07
N SER A 701 -4.33 12.38 25.98
CA SER A 701 -3.85 12.72 24.64
C SER A 701 -4.67 13.89 24.07
N LEU A 702 -4.09 14.68 23.17
CA LEU A 702 -4.82 15.69 22.40
C LEU A 702 -4.28 15.89 20.98
N ASN A 703 -5.17 16.29 20.07
CA ASN A 703 -4.82 16.61 18.69
C ASN A 703 -5.68 17.75 18.08
N PRO A 704 -5.06 18.77 17.46
CA PRO A 704 -3.65 19.15 17.57
C PRO A 704 -3.34 19.82 18.92
N GLY A 705 -2.09 20.20 19.17
CA GLY A 705 -1.68 20.95 20.37
C GLY A 705 -0.56 20.30 21.18
N GLY A 706 0.08 19.26 20.65
CA GLY A 706 1.28 18.66 21.22
C GLY A 706 2.47 19.63 21.33
N PRO A 707 3.49 19.29 22.14
CA PRO A 707 4.55 20.21 22.54
C PRO A 707 5.40 20.74 21.38
N ASN A 708 5.54 19.96 20.30
CA ASN A 708 6.27 20.33 19.09
C ASN A 708 5.39 20.27 17.83
N GLY A 709 4.08 20.49 18.01
CA GLY A 709 3.08 20.50 16.95
C GLY A 709 2.41 19.14 16.72
N GLY A 710 1.19 19.19 16.19
CA GLY A 710 0.39 17.99 15.95
C GLY A 710 -0.14 17.38 17.24
N SER A 711 -0.15 16.05 17.29
CA SER A 711 -0.67 15.27 18.41
C SER A 711 0.35 15.08 19.53
N GLY A 712 -0.09 14.93 20.78
CA GLY A 712 0.79 14.63 21.93
C GLY A 712 0.00 14.25 23.20
N THR A 713 0.71 13.77 24.23
CA THR A 713 0.08 13.27 25.46
C THR A 713 0.60 14.00 26.71
N GLN A 714 -0.31 14.65 27.42
CA GLN A 714 -0.07 15.28 28.72
C GLN A 714 -0.48 14.36 29.86
N TYR A 715 -0.13 14.73 31.10
CA TYR A 715 -0.56 13.99 32.28
C TYR A 715 -0.92 14.90 33.46
N PHE A 716 -1.67 14.34 34.39
CA PHE A 716 -2.10 14.97 35.63
C PHE A 716 -1.89 14.03 36.81
N ILE A 717 -1.51 14.59 37.96
CA ILE A 717 -1.30 13.84 39.21
C ILE A 717 -2.16 14.44 40.31
N GLY A 718 -2.85 13.59 41.06
CA GLY A 718 -3.77 14.01 42.10
C GLY A 718 -4.31 12.88 42.94
N ASP A 719 -5.50 13.09 43.49
CA ASP A 719 -6.21 12.16 44.36
C ASP A 719 -7.63 11.92 43.81
N PHE A 720 -8.13 10.70 43.97
CA PHE A 720 -9.48 10.30 43.58
C PHE A 720 -10.23 9.72 44.78
N ASP A 721 -11.39 10.29 45.08
CA ASP A 721 -12.22 9.95 46.23
C ASP A 721 -13.34 8.95 45.91
N GLY A 722 -13.29 8.31 44.74
CA GLY A 722 -14.34 7.45 44.22
C GLY A 722 -15.38 8.19 43.36
N LYS A 723 -15.34 9.53 43.31
CA LYS A 723 -16.24 10.35 42.48
C LYS A 723 -15.51 11.44 41.70
N THR A 724 -14.59 12.16 42.33
CA THR A 724 -13.92 13.36 41.81
C THR A 724 -12.42 13.18 41.82
N PHE A 725 -11.76 13.50 40.69
CA PHE A 725 -10.31 13.59 40.61
C PHE A 725 -9.87 15.03 40.88
N SER A 726 -9.05 15.23 41.90
CA SER A 726 -8.54 16.54 42.33
C SER A 726 -7.02 16.60 42.19
N LEU A 727 -6.50 17.67 41.60
CA LEU A 727 -5.04 17.84 41.41
C LEU A 727 -4.31 17.94 42.75
N ASP A 728 -3.11 17.34 42.79
CA ASP A 728 -2.19 17.58 43.88
C ASP A 728 -1.73 19.05 43.86
N PRO A 729 -1.70 19.76 45.00
CA PRO A 729 -1.32 21.18 45.04
C PRO A 729 0.06 21.48 44.44
N SER A 730 1.04 20.60 44.66
CA SER A 730 2.39 20.78 44.12
C SER A 730 2.40 20.63 42.60
N PHE A 731 1.58 19.71 42.08
CA PHE A 731 1.41 19.49 40.66
C PHE A 731 0.65 20.64 39.99
N ASN A 732 -0.40 21.17 40.64
CA ASN A 732 -1.15 22.31 40.12
C ASN A 732 -0.27 23.55 39.95
N ASN A 733 0.64 23.83 40.90
CA ASN A 733 1.59 24.93 40.77
C ASN A 733 2.52 24.75 39.54
N ASP A 734 2.97 23.53 39.29
CA ASP A 734 3.75 23.23 38.08
C ASP A 734 2.92 23.44 36.81
N LEU A 735 1.67 22.96 36.82
CA LEU A 735 0.75 23.06 35.70
C LEU A 735 0.42 24.52 35.36
N GLU A 736 0.14 25.37 36.35
CA GLU A 736 -0.09 26.81 36.14
C GLU A 736 1.12 27.50 35.52
N SER A 737 2.33 27.14 35.97
CA SER A 737 3.56 27.75 35.44
C SER A 737 3.91 27.29 34.02
N LYS A 738 3.63 26.02 33.68
CA LYS A 738 4.06 25.40 32.41
C LYS A 738 2.94 25.25 31.39
N LYS A 739 1.69 25.51 31.78
CA LYS A 739 0.44 25.22 31.07
C LYS A 739 0.14 23.73 30.87
N ALA A 740 1.14 22.89 30.63
CA ALA A 740 0.99 21.43 30.50
C ALA A 740 2.27 20.70 30.95
N LEU A 741 2.12 19.46 31.40
CA LEU A 741 3.22 18.52 31.58
C LEU A 741 3.05 17.35 30.62
N TRP A 742 4.08 17.07 29.84
CA TRP A 742 4.06 16.08 28.76
C TRP A 742 4.77 14.79 29.20
N ILE A 743 4.25 13.64 28.77
CA ILE A 743 4.95 12.36 28.97
C ILE A 743 6.12 12.19 27.99
N ASP A 744 6.05 12.90 26.86
CA ASP A 744 7.01 12.85 25.77
C ASP A 744 6.97 14.20 25.04
N PHE A 745 8.15 14.77 24.80
CA PHE A 745 8.30 16.02 24.07
C PHE A 745 8.61 15.80 22.59
N GLY A 746 8.91 14.57 22.17
CA GLY A 746 9.04 14.25 20.75
C GLY A 746 7.71 14.35 20.01
N LYS A 747 7.75 14.32 18.69
CA LYS A 747 6.53 14.42 17.87
C LYS A 747 5.77 13.11 17.77
N ASP A 748 6.43 11.96 17.97
CA ASP A 748 5.90 10.65 17.59
C ASP A 748 5.62 9.76 18.80
N ASN A 749 4.83 10.26 19.76
CA ASN A 749 4.25 9.43 20.83
C ASN A 749 2.85 9.96 21.18
N TYR A 750 1.82 9.21 20.82
CA TYR A 750 0.41 9.59 20.97
C TYR A 750 -0.47 8.43 21.43
N ALA A 751 -1.67 8.74 21.93
CA ALA A 751 -2.71 7.76 22.28
C ALA A 751 -2.24 6.64 23.21
N GLY A 752 -1.23 6.90 24.04
CA GLY A 752 -0.61 5.87 24.82
C GLY A 752 -1.41 5.48 26.05
N VAL A 753 -1.55 4.18 26.27
CA VAL A 753 -2.35 3.60 27.37
C VAL A 753 -1.57 2.50 28.07
N THR A 754 -2.10 2.05 29.22
CA THR A 754 -1.49 1.05 30.09
C THR A 754 -2.24 -0.27 30.08
N TRP A 755 -1.50 -1.36 30.34
CA TRP A 755 -2.08 -2.70 30.51
C TRP A 755 -2.90 -2.80 31.80
N SER A 756 -4.09 -3.37 31.68
CA SER A 756 -4.89 -3.85 32.81
C SER A 756 -4.44 -5.25 33.25
N ASN A 757 -4.81 -5.63 34.49
CA ASN A 757 -4.59 -6.96 35.03
C ASN A 757 -3.12 -7.47 35.04
N ILE A 758 -2.15 -6.56 35.15
CA ILE A 758 -0.77 -6.94 35.49
C ILE A 758 -0.77 -7.49 36.94
N PRO A 759 -0.23 -8.70 37.20
CA PRO A 759 -0.27 -9.29 38.52
C PRO A 759 0.59 -8.50 39.50
N SER A 760 0.17 -8.47 40.77
CA SER A 760 0.90 -7.80 41.85
C SER A 760 2.33 -8.34 42.06
N THR A 761 2.59 -9.59 41.65
CA THR A 761 3.94 -10.18 41.65
C THR A 761 4.89 -9.55 40.63
N ASP A 762 4.37 -9.01 39.52
CA ASP A 762 5.14 -8.18 38.59
C ASP A 762 5.17 -6.73 39.10
N GLY A 763 3.99 -6.20 39.48
CA GLY A 763 3.84 -4.91 40.15
C GLY A 763 4.11 -3.67 39.29
N ARG A 764 4.59 -3.84 38.04
CA ARG A 764 4.89 -2.71 37.15
C ARG A 764 3.62 -2.10 36.58
N LYS A 765 3.70 -0.81 36.24
CA LYS A 765 2.73 -0.16 35.37
C LYS A 765 3.34 0.04 33.99
N LEU A 766 2.84 -0.73 33.03
CA LEU A 766 3.39 -0.81 31.67
C LEU A 766 2.57 0.05 30.72
N PHE A 767 3.25 0.73 29.81
CA PHE A 767 2.72 1.71 28.87
C PHE A 767 3.16 1.41 27.44
N LEU A 768 2.28 1.69 26.48
CA LEU A 768 2.60 1.66 25.05
C LEU A 768 1.92 2.84 24.36
N GLY A 769 2.65 3.54 23.49
CA GLY A 769 2.11 4.63 22.68
C GLY A 769 2.13 4.31 21.19
N TRP A 770 1.28 4.99 20.43
CA TRP A 770 1.36 5.04 18.98
C TRP A 770 2.52 5.94 18.56
N MET A 771 3.51 5.36 17.87
CA MET A 771 4.72 6.05 17.44
C MET A 771 4.52 6.72 16.09
N SER A 772 3.70 7.77 16.08
CA SER A 772 3.39 8.58 14.91
C SER A 772 2.76 9.92 15.33
N ASN A 773 2.40 10.75 14.35
CA ASN A 773 1.73 12.03 14.58
C ASN A 773 0.67 12.31 13.53
N TRP A 774 -0.51 12.76 13.95
CA TRP A 774 -1.63 13.05 13.04
C TRP A 774 -1.32 14.08 11.93
N GLN A 775 -0.33 14.97 12.12
CA GLN A 775 0.09 15.92 11.07
C GLN A 775 0.56 15.25 9.78
N TYR A 776 1.15 14.06 9.87
CA TYR A 776 1.79 13.40 8.72
C TYR A 776 1.58 11.88 8.69
N ALA A 777 0.88 11.29 9.66
CA ALA A 777 0.67 9.85 9.72
C ALA A 777 0.11 9.27 8.41
N GLN A 778 -0.81 9.97 7.74
CA GLN A 778 -1.39 9.56 6.45
C GLN A 778 -0.46 9.72 5.23
N GLN A 779 0.74 10.27 5.43
CA GLN A 779 1.68 10.66 4.38
C GLN A 779 3.05 10.01 4.51
N VAL A 780 3.41 9.41 5.67
CA VAL A 780 4.70 8.71 5.85
C VAL A 780 4.99 7.71 4.72
N PRO A 781 6.26 7.50 4.32
CA PRO A 781 6.64 6.81 3.10
C PRO A 781 6.72 5.29 3.29
N THR A 782 5.76 4.70 4.01
CA THR A 782 5.58 3.25 4.15
C THR A 782 4.43 2.78 3.27
N GLU A 783 4.62 1.67 2.55
CA GLU A 783 3.72 1.28 1.46
C GLU A 783 2.72 0.20 1.85
N THR A 784 3.21 -0.94 2.35
CA THR A 784 2.37 -2.11 2.69
C THR A 784 1.77 -2.00 4.08
N TRP A 785 2.46 -1.34 5.01
CA TRP A 785 2.08 -1.12 6.40
C TRP A 785 2.21 0.36 6.75
N ARG A 786 1.66 0.79 7.88
CA ARG A 786 1.85 2.15 8.38
C ARG A 786 1.68 2.24 9.88
N SER A 787 2.59 3.04 10.43
CA SER A 787 2.78 3.28 11.85
C SER A 787 3.36 2.10 12.63
N ALA A 788 3.94 2.44 13.78
CA ALA A 788 4.46 1.51 14.77
C ALA A 788 3.96 1.90 16.17
N MET A 789 4.10 1.00 17.13
CA MET A 789 4.04 1.33 18.55
C MET A 789 5.43 1.77 19.03
N THR A 790 5.49 2.53 20.12
CA THR A 790 6.76 2.82 20.82
C THR A 790 7.33 1.53 21.41
N THR A 791 8.57 1.56 21.90
CA THR A 791 9.01 0.52 22.83
C THR A 791 8.07 0.51 24.05
N PRO A 792 7.64 -0.65 24.56
CA PRO A 792 6.92 -0.73 25.82
C PRO A 792 7.74 -0.09 26.95
N ARG A 793 7.08 0.70 27.80
CA ARG A 793 7.73 1.47 28.87
C ARG A 793 7.17 1.09 30.23
N GLU A 794 8.03 1.02 31.23
CA GLU A 794 7.64 1.02 32.63
C GLU A 794 7.44 2.47 33.09
N ILE A 795 6.30 2.75 33.72
CA ILE A 795 5.99 4.01 34.38
C ILE A 795 6.32 3.89 35.86
N THR A 796 7.08 4.85 36.37
CA THR A 796 7.32 5.02 37.81
C THR A 796 6.93 6.42 38.24
N LEU A 797 6.18 6.55 39.34
CA LEU A 797 5.84 7.83 39.93
C LEU A 797 6.89 8.20 40.97
N VAL A 798 7.53 9.35 40.84
CA VAL A 798 8.56 9.81 41.78
C VAL A 798 8.23 11.16 42.38
N LYS A 799 8.75 11.39 43.58
CA LYS A 799 8.60 12.66 44.30
C LYS A 799 9.96 13.24 44.61
N ASN A 800 10.35 14.26 43.85
CA ASN A 800 11.65 14.94 44.00
C ASN A 800 11.41 16.36 44.49
N GLU A 801 12.02 16.74 45.62
CA GLU A 801 11.83 18.06 46.26
C GLU A 801 10.34 18.43 46.44
N GLY A 802 9.53 17.45 46.82
CA GLY A 802 8.10 17.63 47.03
C GLY A 802 7.26 17.74 45.76
N ARG A 803 7.84 17.61 44.55
CA ARG A 803 7.12 17.64 43.27
C ARG A 803 7.03 16.25 42.65
N TYR A 804 5.85 15.91 42.14
CA TYR A 804 5.60 14.62 41.49
C TYR A 804 5.96 14.63 40.00
N ARG A 805 6.64 13.59 39.53
CA ARG A 805 6.97 13.38 38.11
C ARG A 805 6.80 11.92 37.74
N LEU A 806 6.42 11.67 36.50
CA LEU A 806 6.49 10.33 35.91
C LEU A 806 7.88 10.11 35.32
N LYS A 807 8.42 8.91 35.53
CA LYS A 807 9.55 8.36 34.79
C LYS A 807 9.02 7.33 33.81
N PHE A 808 9.56 7.33 32.61
CA PHE A 808 9.30 6.30 31.60
C PHE A 808 10.62 5.67 31.20
N LEU A 809 10.74 4.35 31.32
CA LEU A 809 11.93 3.61 30.91
C LEU A 809 11.55 2.40 30.05
N PRO A 810 12.33 2.07 29.01
CA PRO A 810 12.11 0.84 28.24
C PRO A 810 12.10 -0.39 29.13
N VAL A 811 11.17 -1.29 28.86
CA VAL A 811 11.01 -2.54 29.63
C VAL A 811 12.30 -3.36 29.70
N ARG A 812 12.51 -4.04 30.83
CA ARG A 812 13.71 -4.85 31.11
C ARG A 812 13.86 -6.04 30.16
N GLU A 813 12.78 -6.50 29.56
CA GLU A 813 12.71 -7.63 28.63
C GLU A 813 13.59 -7.43 27.39
N LEU A 814 13.86 -6.19 26.97
CA LEU A 814 14.84 -5.88 25.92
C LEU A 814 16.23 -6.47 26.21
N GLN A 815 16.61 -6.63 27.49
CA GLN A 815 17.90 -7.18 27.87
C GLN A 815 18.06 -8.64 27.44
N ASN A 816 16.96 -9.38 27.26
CA ASN A 816 16.99 -10.77 26.81
C ASN A 816 17.46 -10.91 25.35
N TYR A 817 17.43 -9.82 24.59
CA TYR A 817 17.76 -9.80 23.16
C TYR A 817 19.14 -9.21 22.87
N VAL A 818 19.93 -8.90 23.89
CA VAL A 818 21.27 -8.34 23.73
C VAL A 818 22.21 -9.42 23.21
N SER A 819 22.69 -9.25 21.99
CA SER A 819 23.63 -10.17 21.33
C SER A 819 25.09 -9.76 21.51
N LYS A 820 25.34 -8.46 21.66
CA LYS A 820 26.68 -7.89 21.79
C LYS A 820 26.63 -6.65 22.67
N THR A 821 27.57 -6.55 23.60
CA THR A 821 27.74 -5.37 24.45
C THR A 821 29.13 -4.77 24.20
N ILE A 822 29.18 -3.46 23.98
CA ILE A 822 30.42 -2.68 23.84
C ILE A 822 30.47 -1.69 24.99
N ARG A 823 31.59 -1.66 25.72
CA ARG A 823 31.79 -0.75 26.85
C ARG A 823 32.95 0.20 26.56
N LYS A 824 32.78 1.47 26.90
CA LYS A 824 33.84 2.49 26.87
C LYS A 824 33.80 3.26 28.18
N ASN A 825 34.93 3.29 28.90
CA ASN A 825 34.98 3.82 30.26
C ASN A 825 34.91 5.35 30.29
N LYS A 826 35.79 6.03 29.55
CA LYS A 826 35.84 7.48 29.43
C LYS A 826 36.15 7.87 27.98
N ILE A 827 35.44 8.87 27.47
CA ILE A 827 35.69 9.47 26.15
C ILE A 827 35.70 10.99 26.35
N SER A 828 36.87 11.61 26.22
CA SER A 828 37.00 13.06 26.30
C SER A 828 36.37 13.71 25.06
N ILE A 829 35.54 14.72 25.28
CA ILE A 829 34.85 15.44 24.21
C ILE A 829 35.75 16.57 23.70
N THR A 830 36.05 16.56 22.40
CA THR A 830 36.72 17.65 21.67
C THR A 830 35.75 18.22 20.62
N ASP A 831 36.21 19.07 19.69
CA ASP A 831 35.35 19.70 18.65
C ASP A 831 34.36 18.73 17.98
N LYS A 832 34.84 17.59 17.48
CA LYS A 832 34.00 16.50 16.97
C LYS A 832 34.64 15.16 17.26
N THR A 833 34.06 14.41 18.17
CA THR A 833 34.57 13.11 18.61
C THR A 833 33.67 12.01 18.07
N VAL A 834 34.24 11.08 17.29
CA VAL A 834 33.50 9.89 16.83
C VAL A 834 33.48 8.85 17.94
N VAL A 835 32.27 8.48 18.36
CA VAL A 835 32.02 7.57 19.48
C VAL A 835 31.99 6.13 18.99
N ALA A 836 31.29 5.84 17.89
CA ALA A 836 31.18 4.48 17.35
C ALA A 836 30.93 4.51 15.83
N LYS A 837 31.29 3.44 15.13
CA LYS A 837 31.06 3.28 13.69
C LYS A 837 30.62 1.85 13.34
N SER A 838 29.97 1.70 12.19
CA SER A 838 29.76 0.41 11.51
C SER A 838 31.10 -0.16 11.00
N PRO A 839 31.28 -1.49 10.93
CA PRO A 839 30.35 -2.55 11.33
C PRO A 839 30.43 -2.91 12.82
N LEU A 840 31.18 -2.15 13.63
CA LEU A 840 31.32 -2.45 15.06
C LEU A 840 29.97 -2.33 15.79
N VAL A 841 29.18 -1.31 15.45
CA VAL A 841 27.82 -1.06 15.93
C VAL A 841 26.82 -1.14 14.78
N ASP A 842 25.77 -1.94 14.93
CA ASP A 842 24.59 -1.91 14.08
C ASP A 842 23.58 -0.92 14.66
N PHE A 843 23.47 0.25 14.03
CA PHE A 843 22.60 1.34 14.48
C PHE A 843 21.14 1.14 14.10
N THR A 844 20.79 0.06 13.40
CA THR A 844 19.38 -0.28 13.12
C THR A 844 18.69 -0.97 14.29
N LYS A 845 19.41 -1.36 15.34
CA LYS A 845 18.89 -2.11 16.49
C LYS A 845 19.83 -2.00 17.70
N ALA A 846 19.79 -0.87 18.40
CA ALA A 846 20.70 -0.58 19.50
C ALA A 846 20.04 0.03 20.73
N ASP A 847 20.50 -0.35 21.92
CA ASP A 847 20.25 0.29 23.22
C ASP A 847 21.58 0.89 23.70
N ILE A 848 21.68 2.23 23.63
CA ILE A 848 22.90 2.98 23.95
C ILE A 848 22.67 3.75 25.23
N GLN A 849 23.57 3.61 26.20
CA GLN A 849 23.49 4.27 27.51
C GLN A 849 24.83 4.91 27.83
N PHE A 850 24.82 6.13 28.38
CA PHE A 850 26.02 6.82 28.87
C PHE A 850 25.64 8.01 29.74
N THR A 851 26.63 8.53 30.47
CA THR A 851 26.51 9.77 31.24
C THR A 851 27.50 10.80 30.69
N VAL A 852 27.10 12.06 30.61
CA VAL A 852 28.02 13.19 30.37
C VAL A 852 28.15 13.96 31.67
N SER A 853 29.34 13.92 32.26
CA SER A 853 29.62 14.50 33.57
C SER A 853 30.25 15.90 33.43
N ASP A 854 30.05 16.75 34.44
CA ASP A 854 30.63 18.10 34.52
C ASP A 854 30.28 19.03 33.33
N LEU A 855 28.99 19.06 32.97
CA LEU A 855 28.48 19.90 31.88
C LEU A 855 28.75 21.39 32.12
N LYS A 856 29.40 22.02 31.15
CA LYS A 856 29.61 23.48 31.07
C LYS A 856 28.48 24.14 30.28
N GLN A 857 28.43 25.47 30.33
CA GLN A 857 27.47 26.25 29.54
C GLN A 857 27.83 26.17 28.05
N ASP A 858 27.26 25.20 27.35
CA ASP A 858 27.55 24.87 25.95
C ASP A 858 26.36 24.12 25.31
N VAL A 859 26.49 23.79 24.02
CA VAL A 859 25.58 22.94 23.26
C VAL A 859 26.25 21.59 23.01
N TYR A 860 25.68 20.55 23.60
CA TYR A 860 26.09 19.16 23.45
C TYR A 860 25.26 18.51 22.35
N THR A 861 25.86 18.31 21.19
CA THR A 861 25.19 17.75 20.01
C THR A 861 25.67 16.34 19.73
N PHE A 862 24.79 15.37 19.90
CA PHE A 862 24.96 14.01 19.42
C PHE A 862 24.46 13.90 17.99
N CYS A 863 25.14 13.10 17.17
CA CYS A 863 24.85 12.97 15.76
C CYS A 863 24.99 11.51 15.32
N LEU A 864 23.90 10.95 14.83
CA LEU A 864 23.88 9.73 14.03
C LEU A 864 23.91 10.13 12.56
N SER A 865 24.83 9.57 11.79
CA SER A 865 25.02 9.92 10.38
C SER A 865 25.35 8.70 9.54
N ASN A 866 25.12 8.80 8.23
CA ASN A 866 25.58 7.83 7.24
C ASN A 866 26.51 8.45 6.18
N SER A 867 27.15 7.60 5.40
CA SER A 867 28.01 7.94 4.27
C SER A 867 27.31 8.67 3.12
N LYS A 868 25.97 8.75 3.08
CA LYS A 868 25.19 9.58 2.14
C LYS A 868 25.02 11.03 2.61
N GLY A 869 25.49 11.36 3.81
CA GLY A 869 25.35 12.70 4.39
C GLY A 869 24.02 12.92 5.10
N GLU A 870 23.19 11.89 5.24
CA GLU A 870 21.97 11.95 6.04
C GLU A 870 22.32 11.84 7.53
N SER A 871 21.59 12.55 8.37
CA SER A 871 21.83 12.57 9.80
C SER A 871 20.58 12.93 10.61
N ILE A 872 20.57 12.48 11.86
CA ILE A 872 19.71 13.00 12.92
C ILE A 872 20.61 13.52 14.02
N THR A 873 20.33 14.74 14.50
CA THR A 873 21.08 15.34 15.60
C THR A 873 20.16 15.59 16.78
N PHE A 874 20.68 15.40 17.98
CA PHE A 874 19.92 15.56 19.21
C PHE A 874 20.86 15.90 20.35
N GLY A 875 20.32 16.35 21.47
CA GLY A 875 21.12 16.60 22.66
C GLY A 875 20.59 17.72 23.51
N LEU A 876 21.51 18.48 24.10
CA LEU A 876 21.25 19.46 25.13
C LEU A 876 21.83 20.82 24.73
N ASN A 877 20.99 21.83 24.62
CA ASN A 877 21.42 23.22 24.63
C ASN A 877 21.30 23.74 26.07
N LYS A 878 22.42 23.79 26.80
CA LYS A 878 22.43 24.24 28.19
C LYS A 878 22.27 25.75 28.30
N ILE A 879 22.75 26.50 27.30
CA ILE A 879 22.69 27.97 27.23
C ILE A 879 21.24 28.45 27.19
N ASP A 880 20.43 27.84 26.34
CA ASP A 880 19.02 28.21 26.14
C ASP A 880 18.04 27.29 26.89
N HIS A 881 18.56 26.40 27.74
CA HIS A 881 17.80 25.50 28.60
C HIS A 881 16.77 24.59 27.90
N TYR A 882 17.16 23.90 26.83
CA TYR A 882 16.32 22.88 26.20
C TYR A 882 17.09 21.63 25.69
N PHE A 883 16.42 20.48 25.71
CA PHE A 883 16.78 19.32 24.90
C PHE A 883 16.24 19.47 23.49
N PHE A 884 16.86 18.84 22.50
CA PHE A 884 16.39 18.91 21.12
C PHE A 884 16.56 17.62 20.32
N ILE A 885 15.73 17.48 19.28
CA ILE A 885 15.91 16.57 18.15
C ILE A 885 15.73 17.38 16.86
N ASP A 886 16.70 17.25 15.95
CA ASP A 886 16.66 17.79 14.60
C ASP A 886 16.80 16.65 13.59
N ARG A 887 15.68 16.36 12.92
CA ARG A 887 15.56 15.38 11.83
C ARG A 887 15.51 16.00 10.43
N SER A 888 15.85 17.28 10.27
CA SER A 888 15.82 17.99 8.98
C SER A 888 16.74 17.41 7.90
N LYS A 889 17.68 16.53 8.28
CA LYS A 889 18.61 15.85 7.37
C LYS A 889 18.46 14.33 7.39
N SER A 890 17.35 13.80 7.88
CA SER A 890 17.17 12.36 8.14
C SER A 890 16.71 11.55 6.91
N GLY A 891 17.10 11.96 5.70
CA GLY A 891 16.73 11.30 4.44
C GLY A 891 15.43 11.80 3.83
N ASN A 892 14.47 10.90 3.60
CA ASN A 892 13.19 11.22 3.00
C ASN A 892 12.30 12.00 3.98
N ILE A 893 12.15 13.30 3.74
CA ILE A 893 11.32 14.21 4.54
C ILE A 893 10.23 14.91 3.72
N PHE A 894 10.22 14.70 2.40
CA PHE A 894 9.42 15.50 1.45
C PHE A 894 7.95 15.10 1.39
N PHE A 895 7.56 14.06 2.10
CA PHE A 895 6.17 13.59 2.16
C PHE A 895 5.25 14.49 3.01
N SER A 896 5.80 15.37 3.85
CA SER A 896 5.02 16.38 4.59
C SER A 896 5.90 17.54 5.03
N GLU A 897 5.45 18.77 4.79
CA GLU A 897 6.15 19.99 5.26
C GLU A 897 6.23 20.07 6.79
N ASP A 898 5.27 19.49 7.52
CA ASP A 898 5.23 19.50 8.98
C ASP A 898 6.14 18.45 9.63
N PHE A 899 6.69 17.52 8.83
CA PHE A 899 7.52 16.44 9.36
C PHE A 899 8.81 16.98 9.99
N ALA A 900 9.59 17.77 9.25
CA ALA A 900 10.89 18.28 9.70
C ALA A 900 10.98 19.82 9.70
N LYS A 901 9.83 20.51 9.77
CA LYS A 901 9.73 21.98 9.70
C LYS A 901 10.57 22.71 10.75
N ASN A 902 10.51 22.22 11.99
CA ASN A 902 11.13 22.83 13.14
C ASN A 902 11.89 21.76 13.93
N ILE A 903 12.96 22.19 14.60
CA ILE A 903 13.66 21.39 15.61
C ILE A 903 12.70 21.19 16.79
N SER A 904 12.49 19.95 17.20
CA SER A 904 11.70 19.63 18.38
C SER A 904 12.49 19.99 19.63
N LYS A 905 11.85 20.65 20.59
CA LYS A 905 12.49 21.12 21.82
C LYS A 905 11.74 20.65 23.07
N ALA A 906 12.49 20.35 24.12
CA ALA A 906 11.96 20.07 25.45
C ALA A 906 12.62 21.00 26.48
N PRO A 907 11.93 22.00 27.02
CA PRO A 907 12.52 22.94 27.97
C PRO A 907 12.78 22.29 29.34
N PHE A 908 13.81 22.75 30.03
CA PHE A 908 14.09 22.37 31.41
C PHE A 908 14.41 23.62 32.25
N ASN A 909 14.12 23.58 33.56
CA ASN A 909 14.18 24.78 34.41
C ASN A 909 15.31 24.75 35.46
N LYS A 910 16.02 23.63 35.61
CA LYS A 910 17.12 23.48 36.57
C LYS A 910 18.42 23.26 35.84
N ASP A 911 19.49 23.88 36.30
CA ASP A 911 20.82 23.57 35.78
C ASP A 911 21.11 22.07 35.92
N ILE A 912 21.58 21.49 34.82
CA ILE A 912 21.94 20.08 34.71
C ILE A 912 23.46 20.00 34.82
N ASN A 913 23.95 19.38 35.89
CA ASN A 913 25.38 19.16 36.09
C ASN A 913 25.86 17.93 35.32
N ASP A 914 25.11 16.83 35.44
CA ASP A 914 25.37 15.58 34.76
C ASP A 914 24.14 15.17 33.95
N LEU A 915 24.36 14.60 32.76
CA LEU A 915 23.30 14.17 31.86
C LEU A 915 23.39 12.67 31.62
N ASP A 916 22.40 11.94 32.14
CA ASP A 916 22.18 10.55 31.80
C ASP A 916 21.37 10.45 30.51
N VAL A 917 21.88 9.68 29.55
CA VAL A 917 21.24 9.45 28.25
C VAL A 917 21.07 7.96 28.02
N ARG A 918 19.85 7.54 27.70
CA ARG A 918 19.56 6.25 27.08
C ARG A 918 18.86 6.47 25.74
N ILE A 919 19.31 5.75 24.72
CA ILE A 919 18.84 5.85 23.34
C ILE A 919 18.39 4.46 22.91
N ILE A 920 17.15 4.32 22.49
CA ILE A 920 16.66 3.14 21.78
C ILE A 920 16.58 3.49 20.29
N LEU A 921 17.32 2.76 19.46
CA LEU A 921 17.38 2.94 18.02
C LEU A 921 16.83 1.72 17.29
N ASP A 922 15.93 1.99 16.35
CA ASP A 922 15.46 1.05 15.34
C ASP A 922 15.69 1.65 13.93
N LYS A 923 15.28 0.95 12.86
CA LYS A 923 15.49 1.41 11.47
C LYS A 923 14.93 2.80 11.17
N THR A 924 13.81 3.15 11.79
CA THR A 924 13.03 4.36 11.47
C THR A 924 12.61 5.14 12.71
N SER A 925 13.16 4.84 13.88
CA SER A 925 12.82 5.53 15.12
C SER A 925 14.00 5.72 16.07
N ILE A 926 13.92 6.82 16.81
CA ILE A 926 14.78 7.12 17.95
C ILE A 926 13.91 7.48 19.15
N GLU A 927 14.15 6.81 20.27
CA GLU A 927 13.55 7.15 21.56
C GLU A 927 14.66 7.55 22.55
N LEU A 928 14.59 8.77 23.03
CA LEU A 928 15.59 9.37 23.93
C LEU A 928 15.02 9.46 25.33
N PHE A 929 15.72 8.88 26.29
CA PHE A 929 15.38 8.90 27.71
C PHE A 929 16.49 9.63 28.46
N TYR A 930 16.20 10.87 28.85
CA TYR A 930 17.11 11.72 29.60
C TYR A 930 16.83 11.65 31.10
N ASN A 931 17.87 11.79 31.90
CA ASN A 931 17.78 11.89 33.36
C ASN A 931 16.92 10.77 33.95
N ASN A 932 17.29 9.53 33.58
CA ASN A 932 16.62 8.29 33.99
C ASN A 932 15.10 8.27 33.68
N GLY A 933 14.72 8.77 32.49
CA GLY A 933 13.35 8.67 31.97
C GLY A 933 12.39 9.75 32.45
N THR A 934 12.86 10.77 33.20
CA THR A 934 12.02 11.92 33.61
C THR A 934 11.76 12.91 32.46
N MET A 935 12.53 12.80 31.38
CA MET A 935 12.36 13.55 30.15
C MET A 935 12.52 12.58 28.98
N VAL A 936 11.51 12.52 28.11
CA VAL A 936 11.50 11.60 26.97
C VAL A 936 11.21 12.35 25.68
N MET A 937 11.88 11.96 24.60
CA MET A 937 11.60 12.45 23.25
C MET A 937 11.63 11.29 22.26
N THR A 938 10.51 11.06 21.58
CA THR A 938 10.40 10.06 20.50
C THR A 938 10.14 10.69 19.15
N GLU A 939 10.94 10.30 18.15
CA GLU A 939 10.74 10.69 16.76
C GLU A 939 11.01 9.56 15.78
N ILE A 940 10.25 9.57 14.68
CA ILE A 940 10.52 8.73 13.51
C ILE A 940 11.40 9.46 12.47
N PHE A 941 12.09 8.70 11.63
CA PHE A 941 12.90 9.18 10.51
C PHE A 941 12.95 8.14 9.37
N PHE A 942 13.35 8.56 8.16
CA PHE A 942 13.32 7.70 6.97
C PHE A 942 14.59 7.88 6.12
N THR A 943 15.70 7.28 6.54
CA THR A 943 16.98 7.38 5.82
C THR A 943 17.02 6.50 4.57
N THR A 944 17.73 6.92 3.52
CA THR A 944 17.94 6.06 2.34
C THR A 944 18.97 4.97 2.57
N GLN A 945 19.75 5.08 3.65
CA GLN A 945 20.68 4.08 4.12
C GLN A 945 20.75 4.08 5.66
N PRO A 946 20.96 2.94 6.34
CA PRO A 946 21.23 2.91 7.77
C PRO A 946 22.36 3.85 8.20
N PHE A 947 22.26 4.41 9.41
CA PHE A 947 23.36 5.14 10.03
C PHE A 947 24.60 4.25 10.18
N ASP A 948 25.78 4.81 9.94
CA ASP A 948 27.07 4.11 10.02
C ASP A 948 28.06 4.75 11.02
N SER A 949 27.69 5.87 11.64
CA SER A 949 28.52 6.58 12.60
C SER A 949 27.68 7.26 13.67
N PHE A 950 28.17 7.20 14.91
CA PHE A 950 27.67 7.97 16.06
C PHE A 950 28.80 8.87 16.58
N SER A 951 28.52 10.16 16.71
CA SER A 951 29.49 11.18 17.13
C SER A 951 28.89 12.19 18.09
N ILE A 952 29.75 12.89 18.81
CA ILE A 952 29.42 14.02 19.68
C ILE A 952 30.22 15.25 19.26
N LYS A 953 29.62 16.42 19.41
CA LYS A 953 30.22 17.74 19.23
C LYS A 953 29.85 18.65 20.41
N ALA A 954 30.85 19.34 20.95
CA ALA A 954 30.73 20.43 21.91
C ALA A 954 31.83 21.46 21.60
N ASN A 955 31.63 22.73 21.95
CA ASN A 955 32.62 23.80 21.73
C ASN A 955 33.63 23.89 22.89
N THR A 956 33.25 23.42 24.07
CA THR A 956 34.08 23.42 25.28
C THR A 956 34.89 22.12 25.38
N THR A 957 36.20 22.27 25.62
CA THR A 957 37.10 21.14 25.86
C THR A 957 37.22 20.89 27.36
N SER A 958 36.55 19.86 27.89
CA SER A 958 36.62 19.40 29.29
C SER A 958 35.64 18.27 29.65
N PRO A 959 34.37 18.28 29.19
CA PRO A 959 33.41 17.26 29.63
C PRO A 959 33.74 15.89 29.04
N GLU A 960 33.41 14.84 29.79
CA GLU A 960 33.70 13.46 29.44
C GLU A 960 32.40 12.66 29.33
N ILE A 961 32.33 11.78 28.33
CA ILE A 961 31.35 10.70 28.32
C ILE A 961 31.89 9.59 29.20
N GLU A 962 31.14 9.23 30.23
CA GLU A 962 31.44 8.17 31.18
C GLU A 962 30.46 7.00 31.01
N ASN A 963 30.91 5.80 31.40
CA ASN A 963 30.08 4.60 31.51
C ASN A 963 29.28 4.26 30.24
N MET A 964 29.87 4.48 29.06
CA MET A 964 29.17 4.20 27.82
C MET A 964 29.02 2.70 27.59
N ILE A 965 27.78 2.28 27.39
CA ILE A 965 27.37 0.92 27.09
C ILE A 965 26.52 0.95 25.81
N ILE A 966 26.96 0.25 24.78
CA ILE A 966 26.20 0.04 23.55
C ILE A 966 25.83 -1.44 23.47
N LYS A 967 24.53 -1.74 23.53
CA LYS A 967 23.97 -3.08 23.40
C LYS A 967 23.34 -3.23 22.03
N GLN A 968 23.79 -4.19 21.23
CA GLN A 968 23.14 -4.56 19.98
C GLN A 968 22.06 -5.59 20.23
N LEU A 969 20.88 -5.37 19.67
CA LEU A 969 19.75 -6.26 19.81
C LEU A 969 19.73 -7.25 18.64
N LYS A 970 19.42 -8.52 18.92
CA LYS A 970 19.18 -9.56 17.90
C LYS A 970 17.76 -10.08 18.05
N ILE A 971 16.88 -9.46 17.29
CA ILE A 971 15.45 -9.73 17.24
C ILE A 971 15.18 -10.08 15.77
N ASN A 972 14.58 -11.25 15.53
CA ASN A 972 14.38 -11.83 14.21
C ASN A 972 12.91 -11.83 13.84
#